data_AF-A0A1C6RHQ8-F1
#
_entry.id   AF-A0A1C6RHQ8-F1
#
_cell.length_a   1.000
_cell.length_b   1.000
_cell.length_c   1.000
_cell.angle_alpha   90.00
_cell.angle_beta   90.00
_cell.angle_gamma   90.00
#
_symmetry.space_group_name_H-M   'P 1'
#
loop_
_entity.id
_entity.type
_entity.pdbx_description
1 polymer ?
#
loop_
_entity_poly.entity_id
_entity_poly.type
_entity_poly.pdbx_seq_one_letter_code
_entity_poly.pdbx_strand_id
1 'polypeptide(L)'
;MAAPELGHRPVDTVWCVVTPLHSTIGRWVPPGEPTEVGGHAIPGGLFYRGRQLPGASGPVEPSLVDPDLPVASSPGRHGLPGGGQNPAYHLLSPFTRKAYLVWLAGGRRSDVAPSLVRLFCFGLERRILVDGDVDPAVQRELPAIAAEVRRLRVRYGDTTALRETLDHLLDLLELLTAERTVPGAGPDRETPAAVKIALARFAVSSTPLPAVWARAWTRHHPSLGPCRSEIDCPAEFERLFTMRYRERYGRGVVAPSDGTGIRLGYRPSHPGLATALVWRADLPDLLADRHSIRALAALRDETAADLEPYRRWLVRFPQGRDSLAAVPLLPAELVDARHGRLGALRVWAERRLDGRARVMVDGGDFWDFWSAADPHRMATDETTALLSVLARLDLGIEPDVRFGAPPLARGPATLFRLGRPAAGGPGPRFASAAAIVRCAVAVASVAGPVDPQGLAGAALVGTVPDLAAALRLAPGEDLRLAARLSWLLTTRVEVDRLARQTAVTTPVEREIAGHYLATVAVTADPVIGPATVAVLTRVYRILGLPVDLVFQRLHERGTGIVPSLPRTASAEQLPLPDRRRASAAGAEQPDEPVVVQAGDHRPTGYALPWAVAAEPAPAGFRLDHALVQRKVADSDTAAALLSTIFDEKETGYANPQPPCPIREQPAVPGLDRMHGALLHALGERPAWSRAEFDALAAAHGVLPDGALDVLNEAAIDVTGAPVLEGDTMLAVADDVLLELLT
;
A
#
# COMPACT_ATOMS: atom_id res chain seq x y z
N MET A 1 53.35 -43.65 84.43
CA MET A 1 51.93 -43.24 84.48
C MET A 1 51.64 -42.53 83.16
N ALA A 2 51.36 -43.19 82.02
CA ALA A 2 50.21 -44.04 81.68
C ALA A 2 48.89 -43.35 82.03
N ALA A 3 47.92 -43.04 81.14
CA ALA A 3 47.67 -43.20 79.69
C ALA A 3 46.34 -42.40 79.41
N PRO A 4 45.68 -42.39 78.22
CA PRO A 4 46.11 -42.45 76.82
C PRO A 4 45.45 -41.39 75.88
N GLU A 5 45.90 -41.37 74.63
CA GLU A 5 45.24 -40.82 73.43
C GLU A 5 43.98 -41.62 73.00
N LEU A 6 43.14 -41.01 72.14
CA LEU A 6 42.28 -41.56 71.05
C LEU A 6 41.30 -40.41 70.69
N GLY A 7 41.01 -39.98 69.46
CA GLY A 7 41.03 -40.57 68.13
C GLY A 7 39.77 -40.09 67.39
N HIS A 8 39.90 -39.45 66.23
CA HIS A 8 38.83 -38.87 65.39
C HIS A 8 37.76 -39.88 64.92
N ARG A 9 36.47 -39.48 64.87
CA ARG A 9 35.55 -39.45 63.68
C ARG A 9 34.11 -38.99 64.03
N PRO A 10 33.31 -38.51 63.06
CA PRO A 10 32.27 -37.49 63.26
C PRO A 10 30.89 -38.07 63.61
N VAL A 11 30.09 -37.30 64.36
CA VAL A 11 28.68 -37.58 64.61
C VAL A 11 27.85 -36.78 63.60
N ASP A 12 27.03 -37.50 62.83
CA ASP A 12 26.02 -36.96 61.93
C ASP A 12 25.19 -35.88 62.63
N THR A 13 25.32 -34.63 62.15
CA THR A 13 24.44 -33.55 62.58
C THR A 13 23.14 -33.69 61.80
N VAL A 14 22.20 -34.44 62.38
CA VAL A 14 20.80 -34.43 61.98
C VAL A 14 20.27 -33.02 62.20
N TRP A 15 20.06 -32.28 61.11
CA TRP A 15 19.26 -31.06 61.15
C TRP A 15 17.81 -31.47 61.37
N CYS A 16 17.37 -31.46 62.64
CA CYS A 16 15.95 -31.37 62.96
C CYS A 16 15.41 -30.07 62.36
N VAL A 17 14.78 -30.16 61.20
CA VAL A 17 13.88 -29.12 60.69
C VAL A 17 12.70 -29.08 61.65
N VAL A 18 12.72 -28.12 62.56
CA VAL A 18 11.55 -27.77 63.36
C VAL A 18 10.48 -27.28 62.39
N THR A 19 9.46 -28.11 62.17
CA THR A 19 8.24 -27.77 61.44
C THR A 19 7.63 -26.52 62.08
N PRO A 20 7.46 -25.39 61.34
CA PRO A 20 6.82 -24.23 61.94
C PRO A 20 5.35 -24.56 62.23
N LEU A 21 4.95 -24.30 63.48
CA LEU A 21 3.57 -24.34 63.96
C LEU A 21 2.62 -23.68 62.96
N HIS A 22 1.49 -24.34 62.72
CA HIS A 22 0.49 -23.96 61.73
C HIS A 22 -0.07 -22.55 62.05
N SER A 23 0.41 -21.51 61.35
CA SER A 23 -0.26 -20.21 61.31
C SER A 23 -1.68 -20.41 60.79
N THR A 24 -2.68 -20.03 61.59
CA THR A 24 -4.09 -19.97 61.18
C THR A 24 -4.32 -18.91 60.11
N ILE A 25 -3.50 -17.88 60.09
CA ILE A 25 -3.55 -16.76 59.15
C ILE A 25 -2.89 -17.17 57.83
N GLY A 26 -3.56 -16.88 56.72
CA GLY A 26 -3.06 -17.08 55.37
C GLY A 26 -1.79 -16.29 55.13
N ARG A 27 -0.74 -16.97 54.67
CA ARG A 27 0.54 -16.36 54.30
C ARG A 27 0.80 -16.51 52.81
N TRP A 28 1.47 -15.53 52.21
CA TRP A 28 2.05 -15.67 50.89
C TRP A 28 3.22 -16.67 50.93
N VAL A 29 3.29 -17.57 49.96
CA VAL A 29 4.45 -18.45 49.73
C VAL A 29 5.27 -17.82 48.60
N PRO A 30 6.46 -17.25 48.88
CA PRO A 30 7.26 -16.52 47.89
C PRO A 30 7.79 -17.44 46.78
N PRO A 31 8.23 -16.86 45.65
CA PRO A 31 8.78 -17.64 44.53
C PRO A 31 9.93 -18.54 44.99
N GLY A 32 9.85 -19.83 44.65
CA GLY A 32 10.89 -20.81 44.97
C GLY A 32 10.90 -21.35 46.40
N GLU A 33 9.98 -20.92 47.28
CA GLU A 33 9.81 -21.57 48.60
C GLU A 33 9.01 -22.88 48.44
N PRO A 34 9.61 -24.05 48.74
CA PRO A 34 8.90 -25.32 48.68
C PRO A 34 7.89 -25.41 49.82
N THR A 35 6.66 -25.85 49.50
CA THR A 35 5.58 -25.96 50.48
C THR A 35 4.74 -27.21 50.21
N GLU A 36 4.32 -27.90 51.27
CA GLU A 36 3.42 -29.04 51.17
C GLU A 36 1.97 -28.66 51.49
N VAL A 37 1.04 -29.13 50.65
CA VAL A 37 -0.41 -28.96 50.84
C VAL A 37 -1.12 -30.27 50.47
N GLY A 38 -1.89 -30.84 51.41
CA GLY A 38 -2.71 -32.02 51.13
C GLY A 38 -1.93 -33.22 50.57
N GLY A 39 -0.67 -33.41 50.99
CA GLY A 39 0.22 -34.47 50.49
C GLY A 39 0.89 -34.18 49.14
N HIS A 40 0.75 -32.95 48.61
CA HIS A 40 1.40 -32.51 47.36
C HIS A 40 2.53 -31.54 47.67
N ALA A 41 3.76 -31.89 47.25
CA ALA A 41 4.92 -31.00 47.34
C ALA A 41 4.91 -29.99 46.20
N ILE A 42 4.83 -28.70 46.55
CA ILE A 42 4.80 -27.58 45.60
C ILE A 42 6.13 -26.83 45.68
N PRO A 43 7.05 -27.01 44.72
CA PRO A 43 8.40 -26.43 44.81
C PRO A 43 8.45 -24.94 44.40
N GLY A 44 7.45 -24.46 43.65
CA GLY A 44 7.54 -23.19 42.94
C GLY A 44 6.98 -21.95 43.65
N GLY A 45 6.34 -22.09 44.81
CA GLY A 45 5.64 -20.99 45.49
C GLY A 45 4.64 -20.24 44.61
N LEU A 46 4.49 -18.93 44.85
CA LEU A 46 3.59 -17.98 44.16
C LEU A 46 2.09 -18.17 44.48
N PHE A 47 1.73 -18.55 45.71
CA PHE A 47 0.33 -18.70 46.11
C PHE A 47 0.15 -18.41 47.60
N TYR A 48 -1.09 -18.17 48.04
CA TYR A 48 -1.41 -18.02 49.46
C TYR A 48 -1.78 -19.36 50.07
N ARG A 49 -1.26 -19.65 51.28
CA ARG A 49 -1.59 -20.85 52.07
C ARG A 49 -2.04 -20.47 53.48
N GLY A 50 -3.12 -21.07 53.95
CA GLY A 50 -3.58 -20.99 55.35
C GLY A 50 -5.09 -21.09 55.46
N ARG A 51 -5.64 -20.88 56.67
CA ARG A 51 -7.08 -21.10 56.95
C ARG A 51 -7.91 -19.84 56.78
N GLN A 52 -7.34 -18.68 57.09
CA GLN A 52 -8.05 -17.41 57.08
C GLN A 52 -7.22 -16.32 56.41
N LEU A 53 -7.74 -15.79 55.30
CA LEU A 53 -7.23 -14.59 54.67
C LEU A 53 -8.45 -13.77 54.22
N PRO A 54 -8.69 -12.58 54.82
CA PRO A 54 -9.81 -11.74 54.42
C PRO A 54 -9.74 -11.41 52.93
N GLY A 55 -10.83 -11.67 52.21
CA GLY A 55 -10.96 -11.24 50.83
C GLY A 55 -11.08 -9.72 50.74
N ALA A 56 -10.69 -9.13 49.61
CA ALA A 56 -10.73 -7.67 49.44
C ALA A 56 -12.16 -7.08 49.46
N SER A 57 -13.18 -7.85 49.06
CA SER A 57 -14.60 -7.45 49.12
C SER A 57 -15.55 -8.55 49.60
N GLY A 58 -15.00 -9.69 50.04
CA GLY A 58 -15.75 -10.87 50.48
C GLY A 58 -15.11 -11.52 51.71
N PRO A 59 -15.77 -12.50 52.34
CA PRO A 59 -15.34 -13.03 53.64
C PRO A 59 -14.02 -13.83 53.56
N VAL A 60 -13.74 -14.47 52.42
CA VAL A 60 -12.56 -15.31 52.21
C VAL A 60 -11.92 -14.98 50.87
N GLU A 61 -10.60 -14.84 50.86
CA GLU A 61 -9.79 -14.69 49.65
C GLU A 61 -9.97 -15.90 48.71
N PRO A 62 -10.44 -15.72 47.47
CA PRO A 62 -10.71 -16.83 46.56
C PRO A 62 -9.45 -17.66 46.24
N SER A 63 -8.28 -17.03 46.16
CA SER A 63 -7.01 -17.69 45.83
C SER A 63 -6.33 -18.41 47.01
N LEU A 64 -6.89 -18.32 48.23
CA LEU A 64 -6.31 -18.94 49.41
C LEU A 64 -6.39 -20.47 49.36
N VAL A 65 -5.23 -21.12 49.35
CA VAL A 65 -5.12 -22.57 49.44
C VAL A 65 -5.19 -22.99 50.91
N ASP A 66 -6.38 -23.44 51.33
CA ASP A 66 -6.61 -23.99 52.66
C ASP A 66 -6.17 -25.47 52.71
N PRO A 67 -5.16 -25.82 53.54
CA PRO A 67 -4.68 -27.19 53.66
C PRO A 67 -5.65 -28.14 54.36
N ASP A 68 -6.66 -27.63 55.07
CA ASP A 68 -7.61 -28.47 55.83
C ASP A 68 -8.82 -28.90 54.98
N LEU A 69 -9.01 -28.32 53.79
CA LEU A 69 -10.11 -28.69 52.92
C LEU A 69 -9.88 -30.06 52.26
N PRO A 70 -10.92 -30.92 52.15
CA PRO A 70 -10.77 -32.25 51.59
C PRO A 70 -10.23 -32.25 50.15
N VAL A 71 -9.26 -33.13 49.89
CA VAL A 71 -8.65 -33.42 48.59
C VAL A 71 -8.86 -34.91 48.28
N ALA A 72 -9.25 -35.24 47.05
CA ALA A 72 -9.60 -36.62 46.68
C ALA A 72 -8.38 -37.57 46.65
N SER A 73 -8.51 -38.77 47.24
CA SER A 73 -7.42 -39.76 47.28
C SER A 73 -7.19 -40.50 45.95
N SER A 74 -8.25 -40.75 45.15
CA SER A 74 -8.18 -41.51 43.88
C SER A 74 -8.46 -40.62 42.65
N PRO A 75 -7.96 -40.95 41.45
CA PRO A 75 -8.39 -40.30 40.20
C PRO A 75 -9.83 -40.74 39.88
N GLY A 76 -10.81 -39.88 40.19
CA GLY A 76 -12.21 -40.10 39.81
C GLY A 76 -12.46 -39.67 38.36
N ARG A 77 -13.46 -40.27 37.70
CA ARG A 77 -13.96 -39.83 36.39
C ARG A 77 -14.19 -38.31 36.43
N HIS A 78 -13.64 -37.60 35.45
CA HIS A 78 -13.75 -36.16 35.28
C HIS A 78 -15.23 -35.73 35.33
N GLY A 79 -15.69 -35.29 36.51
CA GLY A 79 -16.95 -34.57 36.63
C GLY A 79 -16.83 -33.24 35.89
N LEU A 80 -17.90 -32.88 35.19
CA LEU A 80 -18.08 -31.63 34.44
C LEU A 80 -17.51 -30.41 35.17
N PRO A 81 -17.08 -29.35 34.44
CA PRO A 81 -16.28 -28.26 34.98
C PRO A 81 -17.03 -27.54 36.12
N GLY A 82 -16.71 -27.91 37.36
CA GLY A 82 -17.06 -27.13 38.55
C GLY A 82 -16.17 -25.89 38.58
N GLY A 83 -16.53 -24.90 37.77
CA GLY A 83 -15.85 -23.61 37.72
C GLY A 83 -16.72 -22.67 36.91
N GLY A 84 -17.65 -21.99 37.57
CA GLY A 84 -18.31 -20.82 37.00
C GLY A 84 -17.28 -19.74 36.60
N GLN A 85 -17.76 -18.63 36.06
CA GLN A 85 -16.91 -17.53 35.58
C GLN A 85 -15.88 -17.00 36.62
N ASN A 86 -16.14 -17.22 37.92
CA ASN A 86 -15.32 -16.80 39.06
C ASN A 86 -15.04 -17.97 40.03
N PRO A 87 -13.92 -18.71 39.86
CA PRO A 87 -13.55 -19.81 40.74
C PRO A 87 -13.03 -19.29 42.10
N ALA A 88 -13.30 -20.04 43.18
CA ALA A 88 -12.72 -19.80 44.50
C ALA A 88 -12.30 -21.14 45.11
N TYR A 89 -11.07 -21.23 45.64
CA TYR A 89 -10.48 -22.49 46.12
C TYR A 89 -11.36 -23.19 47.17
N HIS A 90 -11.93 -22.42 48.10
CA HIS A 90 -12.80 -22.95 49.14
C HIS A 90 -14.11 -23.55 48.61
N LEU A 91 -14.57 -23.16 47.41
CA LEU A 91 -15.77 -23.69 46.76
C LEU A 91 -15.49 -24.84 45.78
N LEU A 92 -14.22 -25.15 45.50
CA LEU A 92 -13.87 -26.23 44.58
C LEU A 92 -14.26 -27.61 45.15
N SER A 93 -14.64 -28.54 44.28
CA SER A 93 -14.82 -29.94 44.71
C SER A 93 -13.49 -30.56 45.15
N PRO A 94 -13.48 -31.61 46.00
CA PRO A 94 -12.24 -32.31 46.37
C PRO A 94 -11.42 -32.83 45.17
N PHE A 95 -12.07 -33.19 44.06
CA PHE A 95 -11.41 -33.60 42.83
C PHE A 95 -10.79 -32.41 42.09
N THR A 96 -11.49 -31.28 42.03
CA THR A 96 -10.98 -30.06 41.39
C THR A 96 -9.82 -29.46 42.18
N ARG A 97 -9.87 -29.49 43.53
CA ARG A 97 -8.74 -29.12 44.39
C ARG A 97 -7.52 -30.00 44.11
N LYS A 98 -7.70 -31.33 44.01
CA LYS A 98 -6.61 -32.24 43.63
C LYS A 98 -5.98 -31.85 42.30
N ALA A 99 -6.79 -31.59 41.27
CA ALA A 99 -6.28 -31.18 39.95
C ALA A 99 -5.46 -29.88 40.04
N TYR A 100 -5.91 -28.89 40.82
CA TYR A 100 -5.19 -27.66 41.04
C TYR A 100 -3.86 -27.87 41.79
N LEU A 101 -3.86 -28.68 42.86
CA LEU A 101 -2.66 -28.98 43.64
C LEU A 101 -1.63 -29.80 42.84
N VAL A 102 -2.09 -30.79 42.05
CA VAL A 102 -1.24 -31.54 41.13
C VAL A 102 -0.61 -30.61 40.09
N TRP A 103 -1.39 -29.68 39.55
CA TRP A 103 -0.88 -28.69 38.61
C TRP A 103 0.17 -27.77 39.25
N LEU A 104 -0.06 -27.26 40.46
CA LEU A 104 0.92 -26.48 41.22
C LEU A 104 2.19 -27.29 41.52
N ALA A 105 2.05 -28.54 41.96
CA ALA A 105 3.15 -29.45 42.27
C ALA A 105 3.99 -29.79 41.02
N GLY A 106 3.33 -29.96 39.86
CA GLY A 106 3.98 -30.14 38.56
C GLY A 106 4.64 -28.88 37.99
N GLY A 107 4.87 -27.85 38.81
CA GLY A 107 5.46 -26.58 38.41
C GLY A 107 4.59 -25.81 37.42
N ARG A 108 3.26 -26.03 37.45
CA ARG A 108 2.29 -25.40 36.55
C ARG A 108 2.60 -25.67 35.07
N ARG A 109 3.05 -26.90 34.77
CA ARG A 109 3.44 -27.35 33.42
C ARG A 109 2.50 -28.42 32.85
N SER A 110 1.61 -29.02 33.61
CA SER A 110 0.63 -29.99 33.09
C SER A 110 -0.62 -29.28 32.57
N ASP A 111 -1.42 -29.94 31.74
CA ASP A 111 -2.72 -29.36 31.34
C ASP A 111 -3.67 -29.25 32.54
N VAL A 112 -4.45 -28.17 32.55
CA VAL A 112 -5.41 -27.87 33.62
C VAL A 112 -6.53 -26.99 33.05
N ALA A 113 -7.70 -27.01 33.69
CA ALA A 113 -8.82 -26.16 33.28
C ALA A 113 -8.44 -24.66 33.32
N PRO A 114 -8.81 -23.84 32.30
CA PRO A 114 -8.49 -22.40 32.26
C PRO A 114 -8.95 -21.61 33.50
N SER A 115 -10.05 -22.02 34.13
CA SER A 115 -10.55 -21.44 35.39
C SER A 115 -9.55 -21.60 36.54
N LEU A 116 -8.79 -22.70 36.60
CA LEU A 116 -7.78 -22.91 37.63
C LEU A 116 -6.53 -22.07 37.40
N VAL A 117 -6.17 -21.79 36.15
CA VAL A 117 -5.12 -20.80 35.82
C VAL A 117 -5.58 -19.40 36.23
N ARG A 118 -6.85 -19.06 35.97
CA ARG A 118 -7.44 -17.78 36.41
C ARG A 118 -7.46 -17.65 37.94
N LEU A 119 -7.79 -18.72 38.67
CA LEU A 119 -7.72 -18.78 40.14
C LEU A 119 -6.30 -18.49 40.65
N PHE A 120 -5.28 -19.00 39.96
CA PHE A 120 -3.89 -18.68 40.28
C PHE A 120 -3.58 -17.19 40.05
N CYS A 121 -4.04 -16.61 38.94
CA CYS A 121 -3.90 -15.17 38.67
C CYS A 121 -4.55 -14.29 39.75
N PHE A 122 -5.65 -14.72 40.38
CA PHE A 122 -6.26 -13.97 41.49
C PHE A 122 -5.29 -13.76 42.65
N GLY A 123 -4.47 -14.76 42.97
CA GLY A 123 -3.44 -14.65 43.99
C GLY A 123 -2.31 -13.69 43.58
N LEU A 124 -1.91 -13.71 42.31
CA LEU A 124 -0.91 -12.77 41.81
C LEU A 124 -1.42 -11.32 41.83
N GLU A 125 -2.66 -11.10 41.40
CA GLU A 125 -3.32 -9.79 41.42
C GLU A 125 -3.41 -9.23 42.84
N ARG A 126 -3.80 -10.05 43.82
CA ARG A 126 -3.78 -9.66 45.24
C ARG A 126 -2.36 -9.30 45.69
N ARG A 127 -1.37 -10.14 45.39
CA ARG A 127 0.03 -9.92 45.80
C ARG A 127 0.57 -8.59 45.26
N ILE A 128 0.19 -8.23 44.03
CA ILE A 128 0.65 -7.00 43.39
C ILE A 128 -0.12 -5.78 43.89
N LEU A 129 -1.45 -5.85 43.96
CA LEU A 129 -2.32 -4.69 44.15
C LEU A 129 -2.73 -4.42 45.60
N VAL A 130 -2.69 -5.43 46.47
CA VAL A 130 -3.07 -5.31 47.89
C VAL A 130 -1.82 -5.35 48.75
N ASP A 131 -0.98 -6.36 48.57
CA ASP A 131 0.21 -6.52 49.41
C ASP A 131 1.35 -5.59 48.97
N GLY A 132 1.35 -5.09 47.73
CA GLY A 132 2.42 -4.25 47.17
C GLY A 132 2.67 -2.95 47.93
N ASP A 133 1.66 -2.39 48.56
CA ASP A 133 1.76 -1.16 49.37
C ASP A 133 2.27 -1.42 50.79
N VAL A 134 2.21 -2.68 51.26
CA VAL A 134 2.51 -3.07 52.64
C VAL A 134 3.83 -3.85 52.74
N ASP A 135 4.10 -4.72 51.78
CA ASP A 135 5.25 -5.62 51.78
C ASP A 135 6.27 -5.21 50.70
N PRO A 136 7.42 -4.61 51.08
CA PRO A 136 8.45 -4.21 50.13
C PRO A 136 9.10 -5.39 49.40
N ALA A 137 8.91 -6.64 49.85
CA ALA A 137 9.40 -7.82 49.15
C ALA A 137 8.74 -8.02 47.78
N VAL A 138 7.51 -7.52 47.58
CA VAL A 138 6.76 -7.65 46.32
C VAL A 138 7.58 -7.13 45.14
N GLN A 139 8.30 -6.02 45.30
CA GLN A 139 9.14 -5.44 44.23
C GLN A 139 10.22 -6.40 43.72
N ARG A 140 10.83 -7.19 44.62
CA ARG A 140 11.83 -8.21 44.27
C ARG A 140 11.21 -9.45 43.60
N GLU A 141 9.91 -9.67 43.80
CA GLU A 141 9.17 -10.81 43.26
C GLU A 141 8.61 -10.54 41.86
N LEU A 142 8.35 -9.26 41.50
CA LEU A 142 7.73 -8.88 40.23
C LEU A 142 8.40 -9.50 38.99
N PRO A 143 9.75 -9.57 38.86
CA PRO A 143 10.37 -10.21 37.70
C PRO A 143 10.05 -11.71 37.59
N ALA A 144 10.00 -12.42 38.72
CA ALA A 144 9.65 -13.83 38.77
C ALA A 144 8.16 -14.06 38.45
N ILE A 145 7.27 -13.18 38.94
CA ILE A 145 5.85 -13.19 38.60
C ILE A 145 5.67 -12.94 37.10
N ALA A 146 6.34 -11.93 36.52
CA ALA A 146 6.27 -11.62 35.09
C ALA A 146 6.76 -12.79 34.22
N ALA A 147 7.87 -13.43 34.59
CA ALA A 147 8.36 -14.62 33.90
C ALA A 147 7.34 -15.76 33.92
N GLU A 148 6.67 -15.97 35.06
CA GLU A 148 5.67 -17.02 35.20
C GLU A 148 4.40 -16.71 34.39
N VAL A 149 3.90 -15.47 34.40
CA VAL A 149 2.73 -15.07 33.61
C VAL A 149 3.02 -15.17 32.11
N ARG A 150 4.23 -14.80 31.63
CA ARG A 150 4.63 -15.01 30.23
C ARG A 150 4.60 -16.49 29.85
N ARG A 151 5.11 -17.37 30.72
CA ARG A 151 5.10 -18.83 30.51
C ARG A 151 3.68 -19.38 30.44
N LEU A 152 2.79 -18.90 31.32
CA LEU A 152 1.37 -19.27 31.30
C LEU A 152 0.66 -18.75 30.03
N ARG A 153 1.00 -17.54 29.58
CA ARG A 153 0.44 -16.94 28.36
C ARG A 153 0.78 -17.71 27.08
N VAL A 154 2.00 -18.26 27.00
CA VAL A 154 2.41 -19.13 25.87
C VAL A 154 1.65 -20.46 25.91
N ARG A 155 1.43 -21.04 27.09
CA ARG A 155 0.82 -22.37 27.22
C ARG A 155 -0.71 -22.38 27.16
N TYR A 156 -1.37 -21.41 27.77
CA TYR A 156 -2.83 -21.40 27.96
C TYR A 156 -3.53 -20.25 27.20
N GLY A 157 -2.81 -19.54 26.35
CA GLY A 157 -3.29 -18.38 25.61
C GLY A 157 -4.32 -18.68 24.52
N ASP A 158 -4.72 -19.93 24.31
CA ASP A 158 -5.62 -20.31 23.22
C ASP A 158 -7.06 -19.81 23.43
N THR A 159 -7.52 -19.75 24.69
CA THR A 159 -8.86 -19.24 25.02
C THR A 159 -8.84 -17.71 25.18
N THR A 160 -9.70 -16.99 24.43
CA THR A 160 -9.77 -15.51 24.43
C THR A 160 -9.87 -14.91 25.83
N ALA A 161 -10.77 -15.41 26.68
CA ALA A 161 -10.99 -14.84 28.01
C ALA A 161 -9.79 -15.01 28.97
N LEU A 162 -9.01 -16.10 28.86
CA LEU A 162 -7.81 -16.29 29.66
C LEU A 162 -6.62 -15.51 29.08
N ARG A 163 -6.56 -15.42 27.74
CA ARG A 163 -5.61 -14.59 27.01
C ARG A 163 -5.65 -13.15 27.48
N GLU A 164 -6.85 -12.55 27.52
CA GLU A 164 -7.07 -11.17 27.97
C GLU A 164 -6.65 -10.98 29.43
N THR A 165 -7.02 -11.90 30.34
CA THR A 165 -6.57 -11.85 31.75
C THR A 165 -5.05 -11.81 31.85
N LEU A 166 -4.36 -12.71 31.14
CA LEU A 166 -2.90 -12.80 31.17
C LEU A 166 -2.25 -11.58 30.49
N ASP A 167 -2.84 -11.07 29.41
CA ASP A 167 -2.34 -9.89 28.70
C ASP A 167 -2.46 -8.62 29.54
N HIS A 168 -3.60 -8.37 30.18
CA HIS A 168 -3.75 -7.24 31.10
C HIS A 168 -2.79 -7.32 32.29
N LEU A 169 -2.61 -8.52 32.88
CA LEU A 169 -1.69 -8.72 33.99
C LEU A 169 -0.24 -8.48 33.55
N LEU A 170 0.14 -8.87 32.33
CA LEU A 170 1.45 -8.57 31.76
C LEU A 170 1.64 -7.07 31.51
N ASP A 171 0.63 -6.35 31.03
CA ASP A 171 0.73 -4.89 30.85
C ASP A 171 0.98 -4.18 32.20
N LEU A 172 0.33 -4.62 33.28
CA LEU A 172 0.59 -4.14 34.64
C LEU A 172 2.02 -4.45 35.09
N LEU A 173 2.45 -5.71 34.94
CA LEU A 173 3.79 -6.14 35.34
C LEU A 173 4.89 -5.44 34.55
N GLU A 174 4.70 -5.21 33.25
CA GLU A 174 5.61 -4.45 32.41
C GLU A 174 5.74 -3.01 32.89
N LEU A 175 4.64 -2.36 33.29
CA LEU A 175 4.70 -1.01 33.86
C LEU A 175 5.46 -0.98 35.19
N LEU A 176 5.20 -1.94 36.07
CA LEU A 176 5.83 -1.98 37.40
C LEU A 176 7.31 -2.36 37.32
N THR A 177 7.70 -3.22 36.38
CA THR A 177 9.09 -3.66 36.18
C THR A 177 9.86 -2.81 35.16
N ALA A 178 9.23 -1.81 34.54
CA ALA A 178 9.86 -0.98 33.53
C ALA A 178 11.11 -0.25 34.09
N GLU A 179 12.26 -0.64 33.54
CA GLU A 179 13.54 0.01 33.75
C GLU A 179 13.69 1.27 32.87
N ARG A 180 14.53 2.21 33.32
CA ARG A 180 14.89 3.43 32.57
C ARG A 180 15.96 3.16 31.49
N THR A 181 15.89 1.98 30.88
CA THR A 181 16.80 1.49 29.82
C THR A 181 16.06 1.44 28.49
N VAL A 182 16.79 1.60 27.38
CA VAL A 182 16.21 1.51 26.04
C VAL A 182 15.58 0.12 25.82
N PRO A 183 14.34 0.04 25.29
CA PRO A 183 13.75 -1.24 24.88
C PRO A 183 14.58 -1.97 23.82
N GLY A 184 14.26 -3.24 23.58
CA GLY A 184 14.83 -4.02 22.48
C GLY A 184 14.51 -3.45 21.10
N ALA A 185 15.02 -4.11 20.06
CA ALA A 185 14.92 -3.64 18.67
C ALA A 185 13.49 -3.41 18.19
N GLY A 186 12.48 -4.09 18.76
CA GLY A 186 11.06 -3.90 18.51
C GLY A 186 10.19 -4.45 19.65
N PRO A 187 8.85 -4.28 19.57
CA PRO A 187 7.93 -4.78 20.58
C PRO A 187 7.81 -6.30 20.56
N ASP A 188 8.06 -6.96 21.70
CA ASP A 188 7.70 -8.38 21.91
C ASP A 188 6.17 -8.57 21.97
N ARG A 189 5.47 -7.53 22.42
CA ARG A 189 4.01 -7.41 22.50
C ARG A 189 3.57 -6.06 21.97
N GLU A 190 2.70 -6.06 20.97
CA GLU A 190 2.11 -4.85 20.39
C GLU A 190 0.76 -4.51 21.06
N THR A 191 0.73 -4.39 22.39
CA THR A 191 -0.44 -3.86 23.11
C THR A 191 -0.30 -2.34 23.29
N PRO A 192 -1.41 -1.57 23.38
CA PRO A 192 -1.32 -0.13 23.62
C PRO A 192 -0.54 0.22 24.88
N ALA A 193 -0.66 -0.57 25.95
CA ALA A 193 0.09 -0.36 27.19
C ALA A 193 1.58 -0.66 27.03
N ALA A 194 1.95 -1.79 26.41
CA ALA A 194 3.35 -2.15 26.17
C ALA A 194 4.06 -1.10 25.31
N VAL A 195 3.41 -0.64 24.22
CA VAL A 195 3.93 0.42 23.36
C VAL A 195 4.10 1.72 24.14
N LYS A 196 3.08 2.13 24.92
CA LYS A 196 3.16 3.32 25.78
C LYS A 196 4.35 3.29 26.75
N ILE A 197 4.57 2.16 27.42
CA ILE A 197 5.68 1.96 28.36
C ILE A 197 7.02 2.01 27.63
N ALA A 198 7.15 1.34 26.49
CA ALA A 198 8.37 1.34 25.69
C ALA A 198 8.75 2.74 25.19
N LEU A 199 7.76 3.50 24.69
CA LEU A 199 7.96 4.89 24.25
C LEU A 199 8.51 5.76 25.38
N ALA A 200 7.97 5.65 26.60
CA ALA A 200 8.46 6.40 27.75
C ALA A 200 9.92 6.10 28.09
N ARG A 201 10.35 4.84 27.92
CA ARG A 201 11.74 4.42 28.13
C ARG A 201 12.69 5.04 27.09
N PHE A 202 12.26 5.22 25.84
CA PHE A 202 13.03 5.98 24.83
C PHE A 202 13.18 7.46 25.22
N ALA A 203 12.11 8.11 25.69
CA ALA A 203 12.16 9.50 26.13
C ALA A 203 13.12 9.70 27.32
N VAL A 204 13.01 8.85 28.35
CA VAL A 204 13.84 8.93 29.56
C VAL A 204 15.32 8.69 29.28
N SER A 205 15.63 7.83 28.31
CA SER A 205 17.01 7.56 27.88
C SER A 205 17.51 8.52 26.80
N SER A 206 16.69 9.51 26.40
CA SER A 206 16.97 10.46 25.31
C SER A 206 17.48 9.77 24.04
N THR A 207 17.01 8.54 23.79
CA THR A 207 17.46 7.73 22.66
C THR A 207 16.51 7.94 21.47
N PRO A 208 17.03 8.21 20.26
CA PRO A 208 16.21 8.34 19.06
C PRO A 208 15.31 7.11 18.85
N LEU A 209 14.05 7.35 18.55
CA LEU A 209 13.04 6.32 18.38
C LEU A 209 13.28 5.54 17.06
N PRO A 210 13.43 4.21 17.09
CA PRO A 210 13.54 3.42 15.86
C PRO A 210 12.23 3.42 15.06
N ALA A 211 12.33 3.23 13.73
CA ALA A 211 11.18 3.24 12.83
C ALA A 211 10.07 2.25 13.22
N VAL A 212 10.41 1.06 13.72
CA VAL A 212 9.43 0.06 14.16
C VAL A 212 8.60 0.55 15.35
N TRP A 213 9.23 1.25 16.30
CA TRP A 213 8.54 1.83 17.44
C TRP A 213 7.75 3.08 17.06
N ALA A 214 8.24 3.88 16.11
CA ALA A 214 7.48 5.00 15.56
C ALA A 214 6.20 4.53 14.85
N ARG A 215 6.27 3.43 14.08
CA ARG A 215 5.11 2.77 13.48
C ARG A 215 4.15 2.27 14.55
N ALA A 216 4.65 1.51 15.54
CA ALA A 216 3.84 1.00 16.64
C ALA A 216 3.13 2.13 17.40
N TRP A 217 3.81 3.27 17.62
CA TRP A 217 3.20 4.46 18.21
C TRP A 217 2.00 4.92 17.39
N THR A 218 2.15 5.12 16.08
CA THR A 218 1.03 5.55 15.23
C THR A 218 -0.11 4.54 15.17
N ARG A 219 0.19 3.24 15.10
CA ARG A 219 -0.77 2.14 15.01
C ARG A 219 -1.65 2.04 16.27
N HIS A 220 -1.05 2.22 17.44
CA HIS A 220 -1.72 2.07 18.74
C HIS A 220 -2.14 3.41 19.37
N HIS A 221 -1.93 4.53 18.68
CA HIS A 221 -2.37 5.82 19.19
C HIS A 221 -3.91 5.89 19.21
N PRO A 222 -4.55 6.29 20.32
CA PRO A 222 -6.01 6.24 20.47
C PRO A 222 -6.79 7.02 19.40
N SER A 223 -6.22 8.09 18.84
CA SER A 223 -6.88 8.92 17.84
C SER A 223 -6.63 8.51 16.39
N LEU A 224 -5.78 7.50 16.14
CA LEU A 224 -5.29 7.18 14.80
C LEU A 224 -5.68 5.75 14.38
N GLY A 225 -5.46 4.76 15.25
CA GLY A 225 -5.64 3.34 14.92
C GLY A 225 -4.78 2.83 13.75
N PRO A 226 -4.85 1.53 13.44
CA PRO A 226 -4.23 0.95 12.26
C PRO A 226 -4.94 1.45 10.99
N CYS A 227 -4.19 1.87 9.96
CA CYS A 227 -4.77 2.21 8.67
C CYS A 227 -4.92 0.97 7.77
N ARG A 228 -5.76 1.03 6.73
CA ARG A 228 -6.02 -0.12 5.84
C ARG A 228 -4.75 -0.63 5.15
N SER A 229 -3.88 0.25 4.66
CA SER A 229 -2.61 -0.16 4.03
C SER A 229 -1.72 -0.96 4.98
N GLU A 230 -1.73 -0.64 6.28
CA GLU A 230 -0.99 -1.36 7.30
C GLU A 230 -1.57 -2.76 7.62
N ILE A 231 -2.83 -3.00 7.27
CA ILE A 231 -3.54 -4.28 7.44
C ILE A 231 -3.42 -5.13 6.17
N ASP A 232 -3.72 -4.53 5.02
CA ASP A 232 -3.83 -5.21 3.73
C ASP A 232 -2.45 -5.49 3.11
N CYS A 233 -1.49 -4.58 3.27
CA CYS A 233 -0.11 -4.70 2.75
C CYS A 233 0.98 -4.41 3.80
N PRO A 234 1.03 -5.18 4.91
CA PRO A 234 1.87 -4.88 6.07
C PRO A 234 3.37 -4.83 5.77
N ALA A 235 3.88 -5.74 4.93
CA ALA A 235 5.31 -5.82 4.60
C ALA A 235 5.76 -4.64 3.74
N GLU A 236 4.95 -4.26 2.75
CA GLU A 236 5.20 -3.12 1.87
C GLU A 236 5.09 -1.81 2.65
N PHE A 237 4.07 -1.69 3.52
CA PHE A 237 3.91 -0.56 4.42
C PHE A 237 5.09 -0.41 5.37
N GLU A 238 5.53 -1.50 6.02
CA GLU A 238 6.70 -1.50 6.90
C GLU A 238 7.94 -0.95 6.21
N ARG A 239 8.22 -1.49 5.03
CA ARG A 239 9.43 -1.18 4.28
C ARG A 239 9.41 0.27 3.81
N LEU A 240 8.29 0.74 3.24
CA LEU A 240 8.16 2.11 2.76
C LEU A 240 8.19 3.12 3.91
N PHE A 241 7.43 2.86 4.98
CA PHE A 241 7.45 3.69 6.18
C PHE A 241 8.87 3.80 6.75
N THR A 242 9.59 2.68 6.86
CA THR A 242 10.96 2.65 7.38
C THR A 242 11.93 3.44 6.51
N MET A 243 11.83 3.32 5.18
CA MET A 243 12.68 4.07 4.25
C MET A 243 12.45 5.58 4.41
N ARG A 244 11.20 6.03 4.38
CA ARG A 244 10.84 7.45 4.51
C ARG A 244 11.10 8.01 5.89
N TYR A 245 10.91 7.20 6.93
CA TYR A 245 11.25 7.57 8.29
C TYR A 245 12.74 7.88 8.43
N ARG A 246 13.60 7.01 7.87
CA ARG A 246 15.06 7.21 7.89
C ARG A 246 15.48 8.41 7.05
N GLU A 247 14.83 8.64 5.91
CA GLU A 247 15.08 9.81 5.08
C GLU A 247 14.72 11.12 5.80
N ARG A 248 13.56 11.16 6.47
CA ARG A 248 13.05 12.38 7.13
C ARG A 248 13.68 12.65 8.49
N TYR A 249 13.93 11.61 9.29
CA TYR A 249 14.34 11.72 10.70
C TYR A 249 15.71 11.12 11.01
N GLY A 250 16.42 10.58 10.00
CA GLY A 250 17.76 10.01 10.16
C GLY A 250 17.79 8.89 11.20
N ARG A 251 18.41 9.16 12.35
CA ARG A 251 18.53 8.21 13.47
C ARG A 251 17.21 8.01 14.25
N GLY A 252 16.23 8.90 14.07
CA GLY A 252 14.91 8.82 14.69
C GLY A 252 14.51 10.07 15.46
N VAL A 253 13.23 10.16 15.79
CA VAL A 253 12.64 11.24 16.60
C VAL A 253 13.07 11.06 18.05
N VAL A 254 13.60 12.11 18.67
CA VAL A 254 13.89 12.12 20.11
C VAL A 254 12.66 12.63 20.84
N ALA A 255 11.98 11.75 21.57
CA ALA A 255 10.76 12.11 22.28
C ALA A 255 11.07 12.94 23.54
N PRO A 256 10.21 13.90 23.91
CA PRO A 256 10.39 14.75 25.08
C PRO A 256 10.31 13.95 26.39
N SER A 257 11.12 14.33 27.39
CA SER A 257 11.17 13.64 28.69
C SER A 257 10.44 14.38 29.82
N ASP A 258 9.90 15.56 29.56
CA ASP A 258 9.23 16.46 30.53
C ASP A 258 7.71 16.22 30.66
N GLY A 259 7.21 15.13 30.08
CA GLY A 259 5.80 14.75 30.12
C GLY A 259 5.32 14.27 31.50
N THR A 260 3.99 14.24 31.68
CA THR A 260 3.35 13.68 32.88
C THR A 260 3.60 12.19 33.00
N GLY A 261 3.72 11.65 34.22
CA GLY A 261 3.93 10.21 34.43
C GLY A 261 2.86 9.30 33.82
N ILE A 262 3.24 8.10 33.37
CA ILE A 262 2.32 7.09 32.83
C ILE A 262 1.28 6.70 33.87
N ARG A 263 0.02 6.73 33.45
CA ARG A 263 -1.12 6.13 34.14
C ARG A 263 -1.64 4.93 33.36
N LEU A 264 -1.89 3.84 34.07
CA LEU A 264 -2.52 2.62 33.56
C LEU A 264 -3.74 2.28 34.42
N GLY A 265 -4.91 2.26 33.79
CA GLY A 265 -6.11 1.71 34.40
C GLY A 265 -6.09 0.19 34.30
N TYR A 266 -5.96 -0.50 35.42
CA TYR A 266 -5.93 -1.96 35.48
C TYR A 266 -7.25 -2.49 36.04
N ARG A 267 -7.92 -3.36 35.28
CA ARG A 267 -9.11 -4.08 35.74
C ARG A 267 -8.72 -5.51 36.14
N PRO A 268 -8.67 -5.84 37.44
CA PRO A 268 -8.35 -7.19 37.90
C PRO A 268 -9.39 -8.21 37.42
N SER A 269 -8.95 -9.44 37.19
CA SER A 269 -9.86 -10.57 37.00
C SER A 269 -10.42 -11.08 38.34
N HIS A 270 -9.71 -10.81 39.43
CA HIS A 270 -10.10 -11.15 40.80
C HIS A 270 -11.44 -10.48 41.14
N PRO A 271 -12.49 -11.25 41.50
CA PRO A 271 -13.85 -10.75 41.62
C PRO A 271 -14.03 -9.73 42.75
N GLY A 272 -13.15 -9.76 43.74
CA GLY A 272 -13.18 -8.83 44.87
C GLY A 272 -12.24 -7.64 44.83
N LEU A 273 -11.49 -7.42 43.73
CA LEU A 273 -10.63 -6.25 43.60
C LEU A 273 -11.29 -5.20 42.70
N ALA A 274 -11.23 -3.94 43.12
CA ALA A 274 -11.68 -2.82 42.31
C ALA A 274 -10.69 -2.51 41.18
N THR A 275 -11.15 -1.78 40.16
CA THR A 275 -10.25 -1.25 39.13
C THR A 275 -9.21 -0.35 39.79
N ALA A 276 -7.94 -0.61 39.53
CA ALA A 276 -6.81 0.13 40.09
C ALA A 276 -6.25 1.13 39.07
N LEU A 277 -5.82 2.30 39.53
CA LEU A 277 -5.06 3.25 38.72
C LEU A 277 -3.60 3.21 39.16
N VAL A 278 -2.75 2.60 38.33
CA VAL A 278 -1.32 2.48 38.61
C VAL A 278 -0.59 3.65 37.94
N TRP A 279 0.23 4.34 38.73
CA TRP A 279 0.93 5.54 38.30
C TRP A 279 2.45 5.38 38.44
N ARG A 280 3.19 5.63 37.36
CA ARG A 280 4.66 5.73 37.34
C ARG A 280 5.05 7.16 37.00
N ALA A 281 5.41 7.93 38.03
CA ALA A 281 5.77 9.35 37.89
C ALA A 281 7.07 9.58 37.11
N ASP A 282 7.98 8.61 37.13
CA ASP A 282 9.32 8.66 36.53
C ASP A 282 9.36 8.33 35.04
N LEU A 283 8.24 7.86 34.47
CA LEU A 283 8.10 7.50 33.06
C LEU A 283 7.13 8.45 32.36
N PRO A 284 7.55 9.27 31.39
CA PRO A 284 6.70 10.26 30.73
C PRO A 284 5.68 9.60 29.79
N ASP A 285 4.44 10.06 29.84
CA ASP A 285 3.36 9.64 28.96
C ASP A 285 3.41 10.40 27.63
N LEU A 286 3.98 9.76 26.62
CA LEU A 286 4.15 10.34 25.28
C LEU A 286 2.88 10.36 24.44
N LEU A 287 1.77 9.74 24.86
CA LEU A 287 0.51 9.82 24.12
C LEU A 287 -0.04 11.27 24.10
N ALA A 288 0.40 12.12 25.02
CA ALA A 288 0.03 13.53 25.05
C ALA A 288 0.89 14.41 24.10
N ASP A 289 1.99 13.90 23.55
CA ASP A 289 2.87 14.67 22.67
C ASP A 289 2.25 14.86 21.28
N ARG A 290 1.54 15.98 21.13
CA ARG A 290 0.87 16.37 19.89
C ARG A 290 1.82 16.67 18.75
N HIS A 291 3.06 17.09 19.01
CA HIS A 291 3.97 17.48 17.95
C HIS A 291 4.50 16.23 17.22
N SER A 292 5.12 15.31 17.98
CA SER A 292 5.66 14.08 17.39
C SER A 292 4.57 13.23 16.75
N ILE A 293 3.41 13.07 17.41
CA ILE A 293 2.34 12.25 16.83
C ILE A 293 1.77 12.83 15.54
N ARG A 294 1.65 14.16 15.41
CA ARG A 294 1.22 14.80 14.16
C ARG A 294 2.23 14.55 13.04
N ALA A 295 3.52 14.69 13.34
CA ALA A 295 4.59 14.46 12.38
C ALA A 295 4.67 12.99 11.91
N LEU A 296 4.48 12.04 12.83
CA LEU A 296 4.43 10.61 12.51
C LEU A 296 3.13 10.22 11.78
N ALA A 297 1.99 10.82 12.14
CA ALA A 297 0.72 10.62 11.45
C ALA A 297 0.79 11.09 9.99
N ALA A 298 1.38 12.26 9.73
CA ALA A 298 1.60 12.74 8.36
C ALA A 298 2.44 11.75 7.55
N LEU A 299 3.55 11.24 8.12
CA LEU A 299 4.36 10.21 7.46
C LEU A 299 3.58 8.93 7.18
N ARG A 300 2.76 8.48 8.15
CA ARG A 300 1.89 7.31 8.00
C ARG A 300 0.90 7.51 6.85
N ASP A 301 0.25 8.67 6.80
CA ASP A 301 -0.78 8.97 5.81
C ASP A 301 -0.18 9.12 4.40
N GLU A 302 0.97 9.76 4.26
CA GLU A 302 1.74 9.80 3.00
C GLU A 302 2.13 8.39 2.54
N THR A 303 2.60 7.54 3.45
CA THR A 303 2.95 6.13 3.15
C THR A 303 1.72 5.35 2.71
N ALA A 304 0.58 5.56 3.37
CA ALA A 304 -0.68 4.88 3.03
C ALA A 304 -1.20 5.32 1.66
N ALA A 305 -1.14 6.62 1.35
CA ALA A 305 -1.59 7.18 0.08
C ALA A 305 -0.81 6.61 -1.11
N ASP A 306 0.51 6.52 -1.02
CA ASP A 306 1.34 5.99 -2.11
C ASP A 306 1.20 4.48 -2.30
N LEU A 307 0.79 3.76 -1.26
CA LEU A 307 0.44 2.33 -1.35
C LEU A 307 -1.00 2.07 -1.78
N GLU A 308 -1.86 3.10 -1.84
CA GLU A 308 -3.28 2.94 -2.13
C GLU A 308 -3.58 2.25 -3.48
N PRO A 309 -2.87 2.57 -4.59
CA PRO A 309 -3.07 1.86 -5.86
C PRO A 309 -2.78 0.36 -5.74
N TYR A 310 -1.67 0.00 -5.09
CA TYR A 310 -1.27 -1.39 -4.86
C TYR A 310 -2.23 -2.10 -3.91
N ARG A 311 -2.64 -1.44 -2.82
CA ARG A 311 -3.58 -1.97 -1.83
C ARG A 311 -4.92 -2.33 -2.45
N ARG A 312 -5.54 -1.40 -3.20
CA ARG A 312 -6.82 -1.65 -3.89
C ARG A 312 -6.73 -2.82 -4.84
N TRP A 313 -5.63 -2.91 -5.58
CA TRP A 313 -5.40 -4.03 -6.48
C TRP A 313 -5.21 -5.35 -5.74
N LEU A 314 -4.46 -5.40 -4.64
CA LEU A 314 -4.30 -6.61 -3.83
C LEU A 314 -5.62 -7.11 -3.22
N VAL A 315 -6.50 -6.20 -2.80
CA VAL A 315 -7.82 -6.59 -2.29
C VAL A 315 -8.63 -7.30 -3.38
N ARG A 316 -8.53 -6.85 -4.64
CA ARG A 316 -9.18 -7.49 -5.79
C ARG A 316 -8.46 -8.77 -6.24
N PHE A 317 -7.14 -8.82 -6.08
CA PHE A 317 -6.28 -9.94 -6.52
C PHE A 317 -5.34 -10.41 -5.40
N PRO A 318 -5.85 -11.12 -4.36
CA PRO A 318 -5.05 -11.46 -3.17
C PRO A 318 -3.82 -12.33 -3.46
N GLN A 319 -3.89 -13.18 -4.49
CA GLN A 319 -2.79 -14.07 -4.91
C GLN A 319 -1.77 -13.35 -5.81
N GLY A 320 -1.99 -12.08 -6.09
CA GLY A 320 -1.21 -11.29 -7.05
C GLY A 320 0.05 -10.62 -6.48
N ARG A 321 0.36 -10.80 -5.19
CA ARG A 321 1.38 -10.03 -4.46
C ARG A 321 2.77 -10.01 -5.11
N ASP A 322 3.21 -11.16 -5.62
CA ASP A 322 4.51 -11.36 -6.29
C ASP A 322 4.42 -11.37 -7.82
N SER A 323 3.28 -10.94 -8.37
CA SER A 323 3.08 -10.89 -9.82
C SER A 323 3.73 -9.66 -10.44
N LEU A 324 4.10 -9.77 -11.72
CA LEU A 324 4.58 -8.61 -12.47
C LEU A 324 3.48 -7.56 -12.67
N ALA A 325 2.21 -7.95 -12.71
CA ALA A 325 1.09 -7.03 -12.85
C ALA A 325 0.97 -6.04 -11.67
N ALA A 326 1.42 -6.45 -10.49
CA ALA A 326 1.40 -5.59 -9.31
C ALA A 326 2.57 -4.58 -9.29
N VAL A 327 3.66 -4.87 -10.00
CA VAL A 327 4.87 -4.04 -9.98
C VAL A 327 4.57 -2.58 -10.30
N PRO A 328 3.90 -2.21 -11.42
CA PRO A 328 3.67 -0.81 -11.78
C PRO A 328 2.90 0.00 -10.72
N LEU A 329 2.13 -0.68 -9.86
CA LEU A 329 1.33 -0.07 -8.79
C LEU A 329 2.14 0.19 -7.52
N LEU A 330 3.30 -0.46 -7.37
CA LEU A 330 4.20 -0.23 -6.25
C LEU A 330 4.98 1.09 -6.42
N PRO A 331 5.19 1.83 -5.31
CA PRO A 331 6.18 2.90 -5.24
C PRO A 331 7.56 2.44 -5.69
N ALA A 332 8.29 3.30 -6.41
CA ALA A 332 9.56 2.94 -7.06
C ALA A 332 10.61 2.43 -6.07
N GLU A 333 10.59 2.94 -4.84
CA GLU A 333 11.45 2.60 -3.71
C GLU A 333 11.32 1.13 -3.27
N LEU A 334 10.13 0.54 -3.47
CA LEU A 334 9.86 -0.86 -3.11
C LEU A 334 10.21 -1.84 -4.23
N VAL A 335 10.34 -1.36 -5.46
CA VAL A 335 10.60 -2.20 -6.63
C VAL A 335 12.03 -2.70 -6.60
N ASP A 336 12.18 -4.01 -6.37
CA ASP A 336 13.48 -4.67 -6.43
C ASP A 336 13.67 -5.38 -7.77
N ALA A 337 14.43 -4.75 -8.67
CA ALA A 337 14.76 -5.32 -9.99
C ALA A 337 15.81 -6.44 -9.94
N ARG A 338 16.34 -6.80 -8.76
CA ARG A 338 17.37 -7.85 -8.61
C ARG A 338 16.78 -9.21 -8.21
N HIS A 339 15.62 -9.22 -7.57
CA HIS A 339 15.01 -10.43 -7.01
C HIS A 339 13.60 -10.67 -7.55
N GLY A 340 13.01 -11.82 -7.23
CA GLY A 340 11.65 -12.19 -7.61
C GLY A 340 11.43 -12.32 -9.12
N ARG A 341 10.16 -12.27 -9.56
CA ARG A 341 9.79 -12.39 -10.98
C ARG A 341 10.35 -11.25 -11.83
N LEU A 342 10.47 -10.05 -11.26
CA LEU A 342 11.05 -8.90 -11.95
C LEU A 342 12.54 -9.11 -12.24
N GLY A 343 13.29 -9.60 -11.24
CA GLY A 343 14.69 -9.98 -11.42
C GLY A 343 14.87 -11.12 -12.42
N ALA A 344 13.99 -12.13 -12.41
CA ALA A 344 14.02 -13.20 -13.39
C ALA A 344 13.76 -12.69 -14.82
N LEU A 345 12.78 -11.81 -15.02
CA LEU A 345 12.50 -11.16 -16.30
C LEU A 345 13.70 -10.34 -16.78
N ARG A 346 14.34 -9.58 -15.89
CA ARG A 346 15.55 -8.80 -16.20
C ARG A 346 16.68 -9.71 -16.68
N VAL A 347 16.98 -10.78 -15.94
CA VAL A 347 18.04 -11.74 -16.30
C VAL A 347 17.74 -12.42 -17.63
N TRP A 348 16.49 -12.82 -17.86
CA TRP A 348 16.06 -13.38 -19.14
C TRP A 348 16.28 -12.39 -20.28
N ALA A 349 15.82 -11.13 -20.13
CA ALA A 349 15.93 -10.10 -21.16
C ALA A 349 17.39 -9.75 -21.46
N GLU A 350 18.23 -9.61 -20.43
CA GLU A 350 19.67 -9.33 -20.57
C GLU A 350 20.38 -10.46 -21.33
N ARG A 351 20.05 -11.73 -21.03
CA ARG A 351 20.58 -12.89 -21.76
C ARG A 351 20.13 -12.94 -23.21
N ARG A 352 18.87 -12.59 -23.50
CA ARG A 352 18.37 -12.52 -24.88
C ARG A 352 19.08 -11.42 -25.68
N LEU A 353 19.25 -10.24 -25.08
CA LEU A 353 19.92 -9.11 -25.72
C LEU A 353 21.40 -9.41 -25.99
N ASP A 354 22.09 -10.09 -25.06
CA ASP A 354 23.50 -10.49 -25.21
C ASP A 354 24.40 -9.31 -25.63
N GLY A 355 24.26 -8.18 -24.91
CA GLY A 355 24.98 -6.93 -25.19
C GLY A 355 24.43 -6.10 -26.37
N ARG A 356 23.63 -6.68 -27.27
CA ARG A 356 23.05 -5.98 -28.43
C ARG A 356 22.03 -4.92 -28.01
N ALA A 357 21.81 -3.94 -28.90
CA ALA A 357 20.81 -2.89 -28.68
C ALA A 357 19.35 -3.41 -28.79
N ARG A 358 19.14 -4.46 -29.59
CA ARG A 358 17.85 -5.08 -29.87
C ARG A 358 18.02 -6.53 -30.33
N VAL A 359 17.00 -7.35 -30.10
CA VAL A 359 16.97 -8.76 -30.52
C VAL A 359 15.54 -9.20 -30.84
N MET A 360 15.40 -10.12 -31.79
CA MET A 360 14.12 -10.78 -32.07
C MET A 360 13.84 -11.83 -31.00
N VAL A 361 12.61 -11.84 -30.48
CA VAL A 361 12.09 -12.82 -29.53
C VAL A 361 10.70 -13.30 -29.98
N ASP A 362 10.22 -14.38 -29.38
CA ASP A 362 8.80 -14.72 -29.48
C ASP A 362 8.03 -13.98 -28.37
N GLY A 363 6.95 -13.30 -28.72
CA GLY A 363 6.06 -12.65 -27.77
C GLY A 363 5.45 -13.64 -26.77
N GLY A 364 5.33 -14.92 -27.15
CA GLY A 364 4.93 -16.01 -26.29
C GLY A 364 5.86 -16.26 -25.10
N ASP A 365 7.15 -15.88 -25.20
CA ASP A 365 8.09 -16.01 -24.09
C ASP A 365 7.64 -15.19 -22.85
N PHE A 366 6.81 -14.16 -23.02
CA PHE A 366 6.29 -13.36 -21.91
C PHE A 366 5.20 -14.05 -21.09
N TRP A 367 4.58 -15.13 -21.60
CA TRP A 367 3.58 -15.91 -20.86
C TRP A 367 4.19 -16.67 -19.67
N ASP A 368 5.49 -16.98 -19.70
CA ASP A 368 6.20 -17.58 -18.56
C ASP A 368 6.24 -16.63 -17.34
N PHE A 369 6.16 -15.34 -17.62
CA PHE A 369 6.23 -14.27 -16.62
C PHE A 369 4.87 -13.66 -16.28
N TRP A 370 3.91 -13.73 -17.22
CA TRP A 370 2.61 -13.06 -17.13
C TRP A 370 1.45 -14.03 -17.37
N SER A 371 0.52 -14.08 -16.42
CA SER A 371 -0.72 -14.87 -16.54
C SER A 371 -1.77 -14.10 -17.33
N ALA A 372 -1.70 -14.17 -18.67
CA ALA A 372 -2.69 -13.53 -19.54
C ALA A 372 -4.01 -14.32 -19.58
N ALA A 373 -5.14 -13.61 -19.71
CA ALA A 373 -6.46 -14.24 -19.81
C ALA A 373 -6.61 -15.11 -21.08
N ASP A 374 -6.11 -14.62 -22.23
CA ASP A 374 -6.10 -15.35 -23.49
C ASP A 374 -4.72 -16.02 -23.71
N PRO A 375 -4.68 -17.35 -24.00
CA PRO A 375 -3.45 -18.09 -24.22
C PRO A 375 -2.59 -17.63 -25.42
N HIS A 376 -3.17 -16.93 -26.39
CA HIS A 376 -2.53 -16.58 -27.66
C HIS A 376 -2.23 -15.10 -27.82
N ARG A 377 -2.98 -14.22 -27.12
CA ARG A 377 -2.85 -12.77 -27.24
C ARG A 377 -3.17 -12.09 -25.91
N MET A 378 -2.37 -11.10 -25.53
CA MET A 378 -2.67 -10.25 -24.37
C MET A 378 -3.75 -9.22 -24.72
N ALA A 379 -4.60 -8.91 -23.75
CA ALA A 379 -5.48 -7.76 -23.83
C ALA A 379 -4.66 -6.45 -23.85
N THR A 380 -5.29 -5.33 -24.23
CA THR A 380 -4.61 -4.04 -24.39
C THR A 380 -4.09 -3.51 -23.04
N ASP A 381 -4.86 -3.67 -21.98
CA ASP A 381 -4.53 -3.33 -20.60
C ASP A 381 -3.40 -4.21 -20.06
N GLU A 382 -3.46 -5.54 -20.26
CA GLU A 382 -2.39 -6.48 -19.90
C GLU A 382 -1.07 -6.12 -20.60
N THR A 383 -1.14 -5.86 -21.92
CA THR A 383 0.03 -5.44 -22.70
C THR A 383 0.60 -4.12 -22.15
N THR A 384 -0.27 -3.15 -21.86
CA THR A 384 0.13 -1.84 -21.30
C THR A 384 0.80 -1.98 -19.93
N ALA A 385 0.29 -2.86 -19.08
CA ALA A 385 0.86 -3.15 -17.78
C ALA A 385 2.23 -3.83 -17.90
N LEU A 386 2.37 -4.85 -18.75
CA LEU A 386 3.67 -5.49 -19.06
C LEU A 386 4.69 -4.47 -19.59
N LEU A 387 4.28 -3.59 -20.50
CA LEU A 387 5.12 -2.54 -21.06
C LEU A 387 5.61 -1.55 -20.00
N SER A 388 4.79 -1.30 -18.97
CA SER A 388 5.15 -0.44 -17.83
C SER A 388 6.16 -1.14 -16.92
N VAL A 389 6.05 -2.46 -16.75
CA VAL A 389 7.06 -3.28 -16.06
C VAL A 389 8.41 -3.25 -16.78
N LEU A 390 8.41 -3.48 -18.09
CA LEU A 390 9.62 -3.48 -18.91
C LEU A 390 10.30 -2.10 -18.89
N ALA A 391 9.53 -1.01 -18.94
CA ALA A 391 10.08 0.33 -18.87
C ALA A 391 10.87 0.60 -17.58
N ARG A 392 10.48 -0.01 -16.44
CA ARG A 392 11.25 0.09 -15.18
C ARG A 392 12.62 -0.60 -15.26
N LEU A 393 12.78 -1.54 -16.18
CA LEU A 393 14.04 -2.22 -16.48
C LEU A 393 14.83 -1.55 -17.62
N ASP A 394 14.41 -0.38 -18.10
CA ASP A 394 14.97 0.26 -19.31
C ASP A 394 14.80 -0.59 -20.59
N LEU A 395 13.76 -1.42 -20.62
CA LEU A 395 13.44 -2.32 -21.72
C LEU A 395 12.15 -1.90 -22.42
N GLY A 396 12.14 -2.08 -23.74
CA GLY A 396 10.97 -1.89 -24.58
C GLY A 396 10.74 -3.12 -25.46
N ILE A 397 9.51 -3.28 -25.92
CA ILE A 397 9.14 -4.28 -26.92
C ILE A 397 8.32 -3.65 -28.03
N GLU A 398 8.49 -4.14 -29.25
CA GLU A 398 7.59 -3.90 -30.37
C GLU A 398 6.96 -5.24 -30.80
N PRO A 399 5.62 -5.33 -30.93
CA PRO A 399 4.65 -4.23 -31.00
C PRO A 399 4.30 -3.58 -29.64
N ASP A 400 4.23 -2.25 -29.60
CA ASP A 400 3.78 -1.45 -28.44
C ASP A 400 2.43 -0.75 -28.70
N VAL A 401 1.40 -1.13 -27.94
CA VAL A 401 0.03 -0.59 -28.07
C VAL A 401 -0.06 0.90 -27.82
N ARG A 402 0.79 1.45 -26.95
CA ARG A 402 0.82 2.89 -26.64
C ARG A 402 1.29 3.71 -27.85
N PHE A 403 2.01 3.06 -28.78
CA PHE A 403 2.54 3.63 -30.01
C PHE A 403 1.80 3.11 -31.26
N GLY A 404 0.49 2.84 -31.13
CA GLY A 404 -0.40 2.48 -32.23
C GLY A 404 -0.13 1.12 -32.88
N ALA A 405 0.56 0.21 -32.18
CA ALA A 405 0.73 -1.18 -32.60
C ALA A 405 -0.39 -2.07 -32.05
N PRO A 406 -0.58 -3.29 -32.58
CA PRO A 406 -1.49 -4.26 -31.96
C PRO A 406 -0.98 -4.72 -30.58
N PRO A 407 -1.86 -5.23 -29.70
CA PRO A 407 -1.47 -5.93 -28.48
C PRO A 407 -0.51 -7.09 -28.73
N LEU A 408 0.31 -7.39 -27.73
CA LEU A 408 1.31 -8.44 -27.82
C LEU A 408 0.62 -9.80 -28.01
N ALA A 409 1.11 -10.58 -28.97
CA ALA A 409 0.63 -11.92 -29.25
C ALA A 409 1.82 -12.87 -29.34
N ARG A 410 1.54 -14.18 -29.29
CA ARG A 410 2.55 -15.20 -29.61
C ARG A 410 3.05 -15.02 -31.05
N GLY A 411 4.35 -15.15 -31.28
CA GLY A 411 5.00 -14.85 -32.55
C GLY A 411 6.02 -13.72 -32.48
N PRO A 412 6.54 -13.23 -33.62
CA PRO A 412 7.69 -12.33 -33.64
C PRO A 412 7.46 -11.01 -32.89
N ALA A 413 8.40 -10.65 -32.04
CA ALA A 413 8.48 -9.36 -31.37
C ALA A 413 9.94 -8.90 -31.25
N THR A 414 10.19 -7.60 -31.15
CA THR A 414 11.53 -7.05 -30.98
C THR A 414 11.72 -6.51 -29.57
N LEU A 415 12.59 -7.13 -28.78
CA LEU A 415 13.04 -6.63 -27.48
C LEU A 415 14.21 -5.67 -27.69
N PHE A 416 14.21 -4.51 -27.03
CA PHE A 416 15.25 -3.49 -27.16
C PHE A 416 15.45 -2.66 -25.89
N ARG A 417 16.54 -1.89 -25.82
CA ARG A 417 16.78 -0.91 -24.73
C ARG A 417 16.14 0.44 -25.06
N LEU A 418 15.38 1.00 -24.13
CA LEU A 418 14.66 2.28 -24.35
C LEU A 418 15.60 3.49 -24.39
N GLY A 419 16.72 3.45 -23.67
CA GLY A 419 17.63 4.59 -23.53
C GLY A 419 17.00 5.69 -22.66
N ARG A 420 17.81 6.40 -21.87
CA ARG A 420 17.30 7.44 -20.96
C ARG A 420 17.63 8.85 -21.47
N PRO A 421 16.68 9.80 -21.42
CA PRO A 421 15.30 9.65 -20.93
C PRO A 421 14.36 9.02 -21.98
N ALA A 422 13.58 8.01 -21.57
CA ALA A 422 12.57 7.38 -22.42
C ALA A 422 11.23 8.10 -22.28
N ALA A 423 10.59 8.48 -23.39
CA ALA A 423 9.25 9.07 -23.37
C ALA A 423 8.20 8.03 -22.93
N GLY A 424 7.26 8.44 -22.06
CA GLY A 424 6.17 7.58 -21.57
C GLY A 424 5.07 7.28 -22.60
N GLY A 425 5.08 7.97 -23.74
CA GLY A 425 4.12 7.82 -24.83
C GLY A 425 4.66 8.42 -26.14
N PRO A 426 3.92 8.28 -27.25
CA PRO A 426 4.34 8.75 -28.57
C PRO A 426 4.38 10.27 -28.65
N GLY A 427 5.48 10.79 -29.17
CA GLY A 427 5.57 12.17 -29.61
C GLY A 427 4.68 12.45 -30.82
N PRO A 428 4.41 13.73 -31.13
CA PRO A 428 3.43 14.13 -32.14
C PRO A 428 3.74 13.62 -33.55
N ARG A 429 5.01 13.33 -33.86
CA ARG A 429 5.47 12.88 -35.18
C ARG A 429 5.74 11.38 -35.28
N PHE A 430 5.61 10.65 -34.18
CA PHE A 430 5.88 9.22 -34.17
C PHE A 430 4.94 8.44 -35.08
N ALA A 431 3.66 8.83 -35.13
CA ALA A 431 2.67 8.20 -36.01
C ALA A 431 3.07 8.29 -37.49
N SER A 432 3.53 9.46 -37.95
CA SER A 432 4.06 9.67 -39.29
C SER A 432 5.31 8.83 -39.54
N ALA A 433 6.26 8.82 -38.59
CA ALA A 433 7.48 8.01 -38.71
C ALA A 433 7.19 6.51 -38.81
N ALA A 434 6.26 6.00 -37.99
CA ALA A 434 5.82 4.62 -38.01
C ALA A 434 5.13 4.25 -39.35
N ALA A 435 4.34 5.16 -39.93
CA ALA A 435 3.75 4.97 -41.25
C ALA A 435 4.82 4.90 -42.34
N ILE A 436 5.83 5.78 -42.30
CA ILE A 436 6.96 5.79 -43.25
C ILE A 436 7.77 4.50 -43.14
N VAL A 437 8.02 4.00 -41.93
CA VAL A 437 8.73 2.72 -41.72
C VAL A 437 7.94 1.54 -42.27
N ARG A 438 6.61 1.52 -42.16
CA ARG A 438 5.79 0.48 -42.81
C ARG A 438 5.91 0.53 -44.33
N CYS A 439 5.94 1.72 -44.94
CA CYS A 439 6.23 1.87 -46.36
C CYS A 439 7.64 1.36 -46.71
N ALA A 440 8.63 1.62 -45.87
CA ALA A 440 10.00 1.16 -46.07
C ALA A 440 10.10 -0.37 -46.07
N VAL A 441 9.40 -1.06 -45.18
CA VAL A 441 9.33 -2.53 -45.15
C VAL A 441 8.73 -3.09 -46.43
N ALA A 442 7.66 -2.46 -46.93
CA ALA A 442 7.04 -2.87 -48.19
C ALA A 442 8.01 -2.75 -49.39
N VAL A 443 8.87 -1.73 -49.40
CA VAL A 443 9.91 -1.55 -50.44
C VAL A 443 11.08 -2.52 -50.24
N ALA A 444 11.54 -2.70 -49.01
CA ALA A 444 12.70 -3.53 -48.70
C ALA A 444 12.45 -5.04 -48.93
N SER A 445 11.22 -5.50 -48.71
CA SER A 445 10.89 -6.93 -48.76
C SER A 445 10.60 -7.45 -50.18
N VAL A 446 10.73 -6.61 -51.21
CA VAL A 446 10.39 -6.95 -52.60
C VAL A 446 11.37 -7.96 -53.19
N ALA A 447 12.66 -7.79 -52.91
CA ALA A 447 13.71 -8.70 -53.36
C ALA A 447 13.63 -10.08 -52.67
N GLY A 448 13.02 -10.14 -51.49
CA GLY A 448 12.82 -11.35 -50.70
C GLY A 448 12.66 -11.06 -49.22
N PRO A 449 12.45 -12.10 -48.39
CA PRO A 449 12.44 -11.97 -46.95
C PRO A 449 13.77 -11.40 -46.45
N VAL A 450 13.70 -10.36 -45.60
CA VAL A 450 14.87 -9.75 -44.99
C VAL A 450 14.95 -10.19 -43.53
N ASP A 451 16.00 -10.92 -43.17
CA ASP A 451 16.30 -11.22 -41.78
C ASP A 451 16.72 -9.92 -41.06
N PRO A 452 15.94 -9.45 -40.05
CA PRO A 452 16.27 -8.23 -39.32
C PRO A 452 17.60 -8.30 -38.56
N GLN A 453 18.07 -9.51 -38.20
CA GLN A 453 19.34 -9.71 -37.51
C GLN A 453 20.51 -9.97 -38.48
N GLY A 454 20.22 -10.17 -39.77
CA GLY A 454 21.22 -10.33 -40.82
C GLY A 454 21.84 -9.00 -41.27
N LEU A 455 22.87 -9.06 -42.11
CA LEU A 455 23.59 -7.88 -42.61
C LEU A 455 22.68 -6.87 -43.32
N ALA A 456 21.77 -7.34 -44.18
CA ALA A 456 20.83 -6.47 -44.90
C ALA A 456 19.82 -5.82 -43.94
N GLY A 457 19.28 -6.56 -42.98
CA GLY A 457 18.41 -6.02 -41.94
C GLY A 457 19.12 -4.98 -41.08
N ALA A 458 20.36 -5.24 -40.67
CA ALA A 458 21.17 -4.30 -39.91
C ALA A 458 21.44 -3.00 -40.69
N ALA A 459 21.71 -3.08 -41.99
CA ALA A 459 21.88 -1.91 -42.85
C ALA A 459 20.59 -1.07 -42.95
N LEU A 460 19.44 -1.72 -43.14
CA LEU A 460 18.13 -1.05 -43.15
C LEU A 460 17.80 -0.39 -41.82
N VAL A 461 18.07 -1.07 -40.71
CA VAL A 461 17.86 -0.47 -39.39
C VAL A 461 18.83 0.69 -39.15
N GLY A 462 20.02 0.65 -39.76
CA GLY A 462 20.98 1.74 -39.76
C GLY A 462 20.50 3.03 -40.44
N THR A 463 19.45 3.00 -41.26
CA THR A 463 18.90 4.22 -41.89
C THR A 463 17.93 4.97 -40.98
N VAL A 464 17.43 4.34 -39.91
CA VAL A 464 16.41 4.91 -39.01
C VAL A 464 16.86 6.19 -38.30
N PRO A 465 18.11 6.33 -37.80
CA PRO A 465 18.56 7.56 -37.17
C PRO A 465 18.43 8.80 -38.06
N ASP A 466 18.68 8.67 -39.37
CA ASP A 466 18.55 9.78 -40.32
C ASP A 466 17.08 10.20 -40.49
N LEU A 467 16.17 9.23 -40.56
CA LEU A 467 14.73 9.50 -40.59
C LEU A 467 14.27 10.18 -39.30
N ALA A 468 14.70 9.67 -38.15
CA ALA A 468 14.36 10.21 -36.85
C ALA A 468 14.84 11.67 -36.71
N ALA A 469 16.06 11.95 -37.19
CA ALA A 469 16.62 13.30 -37.21
C ALA A 469 15.86 14.24 -38.16
N ALA A 470 15.47 13.77 -39.35
CA ALA A 470 14.71 14.56 -40.33
C ALA A 470 13.30 14.94 -39.82
N LEU A 471 12.67 13.99 -39.12
CA LEU A 471 11.35 14.17 -38.50
C LEU A 471 11.42 14.86 -37.13
N ARG A 472 12.61 15.05 -36.55
CA ARG A 472 12.81 15.58 -35.18
C ARG A 472 12.00 14.80 -34.14
N LEU A 473 12.19 13.48 -34.11
CA LEU A 473 11.57 12.63 -33.11
C LEU A 473 12.10 12.94 -31.70
N ALA A 474 11.31 12.61 -30.68
CA ALA A 474 11.71 12.80 -29.30
C ALA A 474 12.87 11.84 -28.95
N PRO A 475 13.69 12.16 -27.92
CA PRO A 475 14.77 11.28 -27.49
C PRO A 475 14.28 9.85 -27.21
N GLY A 476 15.00 8.85 -27.73
CA GLY A 476 14.69 7.42 -27.56
C GLY A 476 13.63 6.86 -28.52
N GLU A 477 12.88 7.71 -29.23
CA GLU A 477 11.90 7.24 -30.23
C GLU A 477 12.57 6.63 -31.46
N ASP A 478 13.81 7.00 -31.77
CA ASP A 478 14.64 6.42 -32.82
C ASP A 478 14.97 4.94 -32.54
N LEU A 479 15.33 4.61 -31.30
CA LEU A 479 15.58 3.23 -30.85
C LEU A 479 14.32 2.37 -30.99
N ARG A 480 13.18 2.94 -30.60
CA ARG A 480 11.87 2.31 -30.75
C ARG A 480 11.48 2.12 -32.21
N LEU A 481 11.69 3.14 -33.05
CA LEU A 481 11.39 3.08 -34.47
C LEU A 481 12.26 2.02 -35.18
N ALA A 482 13.51 1.87 -34.76
CA ALA A 482 14.42 0.82 -35.22
C ALA A 482 13.93 -0.58 -34.79
N ALA A 483 13.43 -0.73 -33.57
CA ALA A 483 12.81 -1.97 -33.11
C ALA A 483 11.51 -2.30 -33.88
N ARG A 484 10.70 -1.27 -34.17
CA ARG A 484 9.47 -1.37 -34.97
C ARG A 484 9.78 -1.83 -36.39
N LEU A 485 10.80 -1.26 -37.03
CA LEU A 485 11.27 -1.72 -38.34
C LEU A 485 11.69 -3.20 -38.28
N SER A 486 12.50 -3.58 -37.29
CA SER A 486 12.96 -4.96 -37.13
C SER A 486 11.79 -5.95 -36.99
N TRP A 487 10.77 -5.59 -36.20
CA TRP A 487 9.57 -6.40 -36.03
C TRP A 487 8.77 -6.51 -37.33
N LEU A 488 8.55 -5.38 -38.02
CA LEU A 488 7.79 -5.36 -39.27
C LEU A 488 8.49 -6.13 -40.40
N LEU A 489 9.82 -6.22 -40.44
CA LEU A 489 10.53 -7.04 -41.43
C LEU A 489 10.21 -8.55 -41.29
N THR A 490 9.83 -9.00 -40.08
CA THR A 490 9.36 -10.38 -39.86
C THR A 490 7.85 -10.57 -40.05
N THR A 491 7.12 -9.47 -40.22
CA THR A 491 5.66 -9.47 -40.33
C THR A 491 5.25 -9.11 -41.75
N ARG A 492 4.23 -9.76 -42.31
CA ARG A 492 3.76 -9.40 -43.65
C ARG A 492 3.10 -8.01 -43.65
N VAL A 493 3.61 -7.09 -44.47
CA VAL A 493 3.00 -5.77 -44.68
C VAL A 493 2.11 -5.79 -45.93
N GLU A 494 0.82 -5.52 -45.75
CA GLU A 494 -0.13 -5.36 -46.87
C GLU A 494 -0.07 -3.93 -47.42
N VAL A 495 0.39 -3.80 -48.67
CA VAL A 495 0.54 -2.51 -49.36
C VAL A 495 -0.79 -1.75 -49.45
N ASP A 496 -1.92 -2.45 -49.55
CA ASP A 496 -3.25 -1.83 -49.64
C ASP A 496 -3.70 -1.12 -48.36
N ARG A 497 -3.14 -1.51 -47.20
CA ARG A 497 -3.43 -0.83 -45.92
C ARG A 497 -2.64 0.46 -45.74
N LEU A 498 -1.59 0.68 -46.54
CA LEU A 498 -0.70 1.84 -46.40
C LEU A 498 -1.45 3.15 -46.60
N ALA A 499 -2.41 3.23 -47.54
CA ALA A 499 -3.14 4.47 -47.83
C ALA A 499 -3.87 5.06 -46.61
N ARG A 500 -4.48 4.21 -45.77
CA ARG A 500 -5.12 4.67 -44.51
C ARG A 500 -4.07 5.09 -43.49
N GLN A 501 -2.94 4.40 -43.42
CA GLN A 501 -1.91 4.62 -42.41
C GLN A 501 -1.06 5.86 -42.71
N THR A 502 -0.88 6.22 -43.98
CA THR A 502 -0.14 7.41 -44.40
C THR A 502 -0.99 8.68 -44.40
N ALA A 503 -2.30 8.58 -44.16
CA ALA A 503 -3.21 9.74 -44.10
C ALA A 503 -2.82 10.76 -43.01
N VAL A 504 -2.13 10.32 -41.95
CA VAL A 504 -1.62 11.17 -40.86
C VAL A 504 -0.44 12.06 -41.29
N THR A 505 0.20 11.77 -42.43
CA THR A 505 1.46 12.43 -42.83
C THR A 505 1.23 13.79 -43.51
N THR A 506 1.96 14.80 -43.06
CA THR A 506 1.95 16.13 -43.67
C THR A 506 2.70 16.15 -45.02
N PRO A 507 2.48 17.15 -45.89
CA PRO A 507 3.21 17.26 -47.15
C PRO A 507 4.75 17.23 -46.99
N VAL A 508 5.27 17.90 -45.95
CA VAL A 508 6.71 17.90 -45.65
C VAL A 508 7.20 16.51 -45.23
N GLU A 509 6.43 15.82 -44.39
CA GLU A 509 6.75 14.45 -43.97
C GLU A 509 6.71 13.45 -45.13
N ARG A 510 5.81 13.65 -46.09
CA ARG A 510 5.75 12.85 -47.32
C ARG A 510 6.96 13.08 -48.21
N GLU A 511 7.44 14.31 -48.34
CA GLU A 511 8.70 14.60 -49.04
C GLU A 511 9.91 13.92 -48.39
N ILE A 512 9.97 13.96 -47.05
CA ILE A 512 10.98 13.22 -46.27
C ILE A 512 10.86 11.71 -46.53
N ALA A 513 9.63 11.18 -46.49
CA ALA A 513 9.34 9.78 -46.76
C ALA A 513 9.87 9.34 -48.12
N GLY A 514 9.64 10.12 -49.19
CA GLY A 514 10.11 9.75 -50.52
C GLY A 514 11.64 9.63 -50.60
N HIS A 515 12.39 10.59 -50.06
CA HIS A 515 13.85 10.50 -50.02
C HIS A 515 14.35 9.33 -49.16
N TYR A 516 13.68 9.07 -48.04
CA TYR A 516 13.99 7.94 -47.17
C TYR A 516 13.74 6.60 -47.87
N LEU A 517 12.61 6.46 -48.57
CA LEU A 517 12.25 5.23 -49.29
C LEU A 517 13.21 4.93 -50.45
N ALA A 518 13.73 5.96 -51.14
CA ALA A 518 14.78 5.77 -52.14
C ALA A 518 16.08 5.24 -51.50
N THR A 519 16.44 5.74 -50.31
CA THR A 519 17.60 5.24 -49.54
C THR A 519 17.40 3.78 -49.15
N VAL A 520 16.20 3.44 -48.67
CA VAL A 520 15.81 2.07 -48.31
C VAL A 520 15.85 1.14 -49.52
N ALA A 521 15.36 1.58 -50.68
CA ALA A 521 15.37 0.78 -51.90
C ALA A 521 16.79 0.38 -52.31
N VAL A 522 17.72 1.34 -52.33
CA VAL A 522 19.14 1.10 -52.65
C VAL A 522 19.81 0.22 -51.59
N THR A 523 19.46 0.41 -50.32
CA THR A 523 20.03 -0.37 -49.20
C THR A 523 19.56 -1.83 -49.22
N ALA A 524 18.30 -2.09 -49.59
CA ALA A 524 17.74 -3.43 -49.67
C ALA A 524 18.14 -4.16 -50.96
N ASP A 525 18.20 -3.44 -52.08
CA ASP A 525 18.46 -3.98 -53.41
C ASP A 525 19.45 -3.07 -54.15
N PRO A 526 20.76 -3.33 -54.04
CA PRO A 526 21.79 -2.49 -54.68
C PRO A 526 21.72 -2.48 -56.21
N VAL A 527 21.11 -3.51 -56.82
CA VAL A 527 20.95 -3.62 -58.28
C VAL A 527 19.72 -2.84 -58.75
N ILE A 528 18.77 -2.56 -57.85
CA ILE A 528 17.52 -1.85 -58.10
C ILE A 528 16.72 -2.54 -59.21
N GLY A 529 16.18 -3.72 -58.90
CA GLY A 529 15.38 -4.50 -59.83
C GLY A 529 14.05 -3.83 -60.22
N PRO A 530 13.44 -4.24 -61.35
CA PRO A 530 12.18 -3.66 -61.83
C PRO A 530 11.01 -3.83 -60.84
N ALA A 531 11.02 -4.90 -60.04
CA ALA A 531 10.02 -5.12 -58.99
C ALA A 531 10.13 -4.06 -57.88
N THR A 532 11.34 -3.74 -57.44
CA THR A 532 11.64 -2.70 -56.43
C THR A 532 11.13 -1.34 -56.91
N VAL A 533 11.40 -0.98 -58.17
CA VAL A 533 10.91 0.27 -58.79
C VAL A 533 9.39 0.30 -58.87
N ALA A 534 8.74 -0.82 -59.24
CA ALA A 534 7.28 -0.91 -59.31
C ALA A 534 6.61 -0.69 -57.94
N VAL A 535 7.12 -1.30 -56.87
CA VAL A 535 6.58 -1.11 -55.52
C VAL A 535 6.86 0.30 -55.00
N LEU A 536 8.08 0.82 -55.19
CA LEU A 536 8.42 2.19 -54.81
C LEU A 536 7.51 3.21 -55.52
N THR A 537 7.26 3.02 -56.82
CA THR A 537 6.31 3.82 -57.61
C THR A 537 4.89 3.74 -57.05
N ARG A 538 4.43 2.55 -56.66
CA ARG A 538 3.11 2.37 -56.04
C ARG A 538 3.03 3.10 -54.70
N VAL A 539 4.05 3.00 -53.85
CA VAL A 539 4.12 3.70 -52.56
C VAL A 539 4.15 5.21 -52.75
N TYR A 540 4.84 5.74 -53.76
CA TYR A 540 4.81 7.17 -54.09
C TYR A 540 3.41 7.67 -54.45
N ARG A 541 2.65 6.90 -55.24
CA ARG A 541 1.23 7.23 -55.52
C ARG A 541 0.39 7.25 -54.26
N ILE A 542 0.60 6.29 -53.35
CA ILE A 542 -0.11 6.22 -52.05
C ILE A 542 0.21 7.44 -51.18
N LEU A 543 1.47 7.89 -51.18
CA LEU A 543 1.89 9.11 -50.51
C LEU A 543 1.44 10.39 -51.25
N GLY A 544 0.89 10.29 -52.47
CA GLY A 544 0.55 11.45 -53.28
C GLY A 544 1.78 12.25 -53.73
N LEU A 545 2.92 11.58 -53.93
CA LEU A 545 4.14 12.16 -54.49
C LEU A 545 4.18 11.97 -56.02
N PRO A 546 4.77 12.91 -56.77
CA PRO A 546 5.01 12.76 -58.20
C PRO A 546 5.88 11.52 -58.50
N VAL A 547 5.47 10.69 -59.46
CA VAL A 547 6.11 9.40 -59.78
C VAL A 547 7.45 9.58 -60.49
N ASP A 548 7.60 10.66 -61.25
CA ASP A 548 8.84 11.09 -61.90
C ASP A 548 10.00 11.29 -60.92
N LEU A 549 9.70 11.69 -59.66
CA LEU A 549 10.71 11.82 -58.60
C LEU A 549 11.33 10.48 -58.17
N VAL A 550 10.70 9.33 -58.48
CA VAL A 550 11.25 8.01 -58.15
C VAL A 550 12.59 7.82 -58.88
N PHE A 551 12.58 8.04 -60.20
CA PHE A 551 13.77 7.85 -61.04
C PHE A 551 14.86 8.87 -60.71
N GLN A 552 14.48 10.13 -60.50
CA GLN A 552 15.42 11.18 -60.10
C GLN A 552 16.15 10.81 -58.80
N ARG A 553 15.40 10.47 -57.75
CA ARG A 553 15.98 10.16 -56.42
C ARG A 553 16.80 8.87 -56.41
N LEU A 554 16.38 7.85 -57.17
CA LEU A 554 17.19 6.64 -57.32
C LEU A 554 18.51 6.94 -58.05
N HIS A 555 18.49 7.81 -59.07
CA HIS A 555 19.70 8.22 -59.79
C HIS A 555 20.65 9.06 -58.92
N GLU A 556 20.12 10.02 -58.15
CA GLU A 556 20.90 10.81 -57.17
C GLU A 556 21.62 9.88 -56.17
N ARG A 557 20.93 8.86 -55.66
CA ARG A 557 21.53 7.89 -54.73
C ARG A 557 22.52 6.94 -55.41
N GLY A 558 22.24 6.50 -56.64
CA GLY A 558 23.12 5.63 -57.42
C GLY A 558 24.42 6.32 -57.88
N THR A 559 24.41 7.65 -58.02
CA THR A 559 25.59 8.46 -58.39
C THR A 559 26.46 8.86 -57.18
N GLY A 560 26.10 8.41 -55.97
CA GLY A 560 26.84 8.72 -54.74
C GLY A 560 26.59 10.13 -54.19
N ILE A 561 25.65 10.88 -54.77
CA ILE A 561 25.17 12.12 -54.17
C ILE A 561 24.31 11.70 -52.96
N VAL A 562 24.70 12.12 -51.76
CA VAL A 562 23.91 11.91 -50.54
C VAL A 562 23.13 13.19 -50.26
N PRO A 563 21.94 13.41 -50.86
CA PRO A 563 21.11 14.52 -50.44
C PRO A 563 20.70 14.29 -48.99
N SER A 564 20.99 15.27 -48.13
CA SER A 564 20.48 15.32 -46.76
C SER A 564 18.95 15.34 -46.81
N LEU A 565 18.29 14.50 -46.00
CA LEU A 565 16.83 14.51 -45.90
C LEU A 565 16.33 15.93 -45.60
N PRO A 566 15.23 16.39 -46.24
CA PRO A 566 14.59 17.64 -45.87
C PRO A 566 14.30 17.65 -44.37
N ARG A 567 14.58 18.74 -43.66
CA ARG A 567 14.31 18.82 -42.22
C ARG A 567 13.00 19.56 -41.99
N THR A 568 12.17 19.02 -41.10
CA THR A 568 11.02 19.79 -40.60
C THR A 568 11.53 21.06 -39.88
N ALA A 569 10.90 22.20 -40.13
CA ALA A 569 11.22 23.45 -39.44
C ALA A 569 10.79 23.37 -37.95
N SER A 570 11.56 23.98 -37.06
CA SER A 570 11.12 24.18 -35.66
C SER A 570 9.96 25.19 -35.65
N ALA A 571 8.95 24.93 -34.82
CA ALA A 571 7.84 25.86 -34.60
C ALA A 571 8.30 27.25 -34.06
N GLU A 572 9.53 27.37 -33.55
CA GLU A 572 10.14 28.63 -33.11
C GLU A 572 10.76 29.48 -34.23
N GLN A 573 10.72 29.04 -35.49
CA GLN A 573 11.26 29.80 -36.63
C GLN A 573 10.28 29.80 -37.81
N LEU A 574 9.09 30.36 -37.60
CA LEU A 574 8.27 30.90 -38.68
C LEU A 574 8.56 32.40 -38.78
N PRO A 575 9.09 32.91 -39.90
CA PRO A 575 9.04 34.34 -40.16
C PRO A 575 7.57 34.77 -40.19
N LEU A 576 7.22 35.79 -39.40
CA LEU A 576 5.90 36.41 -39.46
C LEU A 576 5.57 36.79 -40.92
N PRO A 577 4.38 36.48 -41.45
CA PRO A 577 4.02 36.90 -42.79
C PRO A 577 3.88 38.42 -42.82
N ASP A 578 4.74 39.05 -43.60
CA ASP A 578 4.81 40.48 -43.82
C ASP A 578 3.55 40.94 -44.58
N ARG A 579 2.54 41.40 -43.83
CA ARG A 579 1.38 42.09 -44.41
C ARG A 579 1.79 43.51 -44.78
N ARG A 580 2.44 43.67 -45.92
CA ARG A 580 2.36 44.88 -46.77
C ARG A 580 3.27 44.71 -47.98
N ARG A 581 2.66 44.40 -49.13
CA ARG A 581 2.92 45.08 -50.41
C ARG A 581 1.93 44.58 -51.46
N ALA A 582 0.85 45.33 -51.59
CA ALA A 582 0.31 45.63 -52.90
C ALA A 582 0.66 47.09 -53.21
N SER A 583 1.15 47.31 -54.43
CA SER A 583 1.25 48.59 -55.15
C SER A 583 2.59 49.34 -55.15
N ALA A 584 3.25 49.17 -56.30
CA ALA A 584 3.69 50.20 -57.24
C ALA A 584 5.06 50.90 -57.10
N ALA A 585 5.84 50.69 -58.17
CA ALA A 585 6.67 51.64 -58.92
C ALA A 585 7.88 52.26 -58.22
N GLY A 586 9.02 52.18 -58.90
CA GLY A 586 10.33 52.57 -58.38
C GLY A 586 10.83 53.93 -58.85
N ALA A 587 11.93 54.36 -58.22
CA ALA A 587 13.06 55.10 -58.76
C ALA A 587 14.08 55.34 -57.62
N GLU A 588 15.38 55.14 -57.92
CA GLU A 588 16.62 55.84 -57.48
C GLU A 588 16.67 56.47 -56.06
N GLN A 589 17.71 56.39 -55.21
CA GLN A 589 19.17 56.25 -55.33
C GLN A 589 19.76 55.99 -53.89
N PRO A 590 21.08 55.74 -53.71
CA PRO A 590 21.66 55.05 -52.55
C PRO A 590 22.23 55.92 -51.40
N ASP A 591 22.40 55.26 -50.25
CA ASP A 591 23.33 55.39 -49.11
C ASP A 591 23.68 56.76 -48.49
N GLU A 592 23.31 56.92 -47.20
CA GLU A 592 24.18 57.53 -46.18
C GLU A 592 23.93 56.87 -44.79
N PRO A 593 24.97 56.68 -43.95
CA PRO A 593 24.87 55.91 -42.71
C PRO A 593 24.45 56.81 -41.53
N VAL A 594 23.36 56.47 -40.86
CA VAL A 594 22.93 57.18 -39.64
C VAL A 594 23.38 56.43 -38.39
N VAL A 595 24.19 57.15 -37.61
CA VAL A 595 24.86 56.76 -36.38
C VAL A 595 23.84 56.52 -35.25
N VAL A 596 24.14 55.51 -34.44
CA VAL A 596 23.37 55.06 -33.28
C VAL A 596 23.21 56.18 -32.24
N GLN A 597 21.98 56.57 -31.94
CA GLN A 597 21.65 57.37 -30.77
C GLN A 597 21.04 56.47 -29.70
N ALA A 598 21.64 56.47 -28.51
CA ALA A 598 21.19 55.67 -27.37
C ALA A 598 19.76 56.07 -26.98
N GLY A 599 18.86 55.08 -26.96
CA GLY A 599 17.46 55.28 -26.59
C GLY A 599 17.31 55.47 -25.08
N ASP A 600 16.83 56.65 -24.70
CA ASP A 600 16.38 56.98 -23.36
C ASP A 600 15.35 55.96 -22.84
N HIS A 601 15.60 55.46 -21.63
CA HIS A 601 14.69 54.60 -20.90
C HIS A 601 13.45 55.39 -20.44
N ARG A 602 12.40 55.39 -21.25
CA ARG A 602 11.02 55.57 -20.74
C ARG A 602 10.26 54.26 -20.88
N PRO A 603 10.04 53.51 -19.79
CA PRO A 603 9.16 52.36 -19.81
C PRO A 603 7.70 52.84 -19.78
N THR A 604 7.07 52.95 -20.94
CA THR A 604 5.60 52.87 -21.02
C THR A 604 5.24 51.40 -21.21
N GLY A 605 5.17 50.68 -20.09
CA GLY A 605 4.69 49.30 -20.01
C GLY A 605 3.79 49.15 -18.79
N TYR A 606 2.60 48.60 -19.00
CA TYR A 606 1.62 48.32 -17.95
C TYR A 606 2.15 47.29 -16.93
N ALA A 607 1.86 47.52 -15.64
CA ALA A 607 2.29 46.66 -14.54
C ALA A 607 1.43 45.38 -14.43
N LEU A 608 2.10 44.23 -14.33
CA LEU A 608 1.47 42.93 -14.06
C LEU A 608 1.25 42.75 -12.54
N PRO A 609 0.13 42.15 -12.09
CA PRO A 609 -0.42 42.37 -10.75
C PRO A 609 0.25 41.62 -9.59
N TRP A 610 1.38 40.94 -9.81
CA TRP A 610 2.02 40.11 -8.77
C TRP A 610 3.54 40.27 -8.64
N ALA A 611 4.14 41.24 -9.32
CA ALA A 611 5.54 41.60 -9.09
C ALA A 611 5.65 42.66 -7.99
N VAL A 612 5.68 42.25 -6.73
CA VAL A 612 6.04 43.15 -5.63
C VAL A 612 7.56 43.19 -5.52
N ALA A 613 8.09 44.40 -5.68
CA ALA A 613 9.47 44.77 -5.46
C ALA A 613 9.91 44.45 -4.03
N ALA A 614 11.17 44.03 -3.88
CA ALA A 614 11.83 43.92 -2.59
C ALA A 614 11.87 45.29 -1.89
N GLU A 615 11.30 45.38 -0.70
CA GLU A 615 11.47 46.49 0.24
C GLU A 615 12.00 45.98 1.59
N PRO A 616 12.72 46.84 2.35
CA PRO A 616 13.59 46.43 3.44
C PRO A 616 12.80 45.99 4.68
N ALA A 617 13.41 45.11 5.48
CA ALA A 617 12.80 44.48 6.65
C ALA A 617 12.17 45.48 7.64
N PRO A 618 10.89 45.29 8.04
CA PRO A 618 10.33 45.94 9.21
C PRO A 618 10.24 44.99 10.41
N ALA A 619 10.44 45.57 11.59
CA ALA A 619 10.32 44.95 12.89
C ALA A 619 8.91 44.40 13.17
N GLY A 620 8.84 43.24 13.83
CA GLY A 620 7.73 42.78 14.66
C GLY A 620 6.35 42.70 14.00
N PHE A 621 5.95 41.50 13.58
CA PHE A 621 4.56 41.18 13.24
C PHE A 621 3.66 41.42 14.47
N ARG A 622 2.72 42.38 14.36
CA ARG A 622 1.75 42.68 15.42
C ARG A 622 0.37 42.30 14.92
N LEU A 623 -0.25 41.32 15.60
CA LEU A 623 -1.58 40.83 15.30
C LEU A 623 -2.61 41.95 15.52
N ASP A 624 -3.39 42.28 14.50
CA ASP A 624 -4.53 43.18 14.66
C ASP A 624 -5.68 42.43 15.36
N HIS A 625 -5.74 42.58 16.68
CA HIS A 625 -6.74 41.93 17.52
C HIS A 625 -8.17 42.34 17.16
N ALA A 626 -8.39 43.53 16.58
CA ALA A 626 -9.73 43.96 16.16
C ALA A 626 -10.19 43.17 14.92
N LEU A 627 -9.29 42.89 13.98
CA LEU A 627 -9.59 42.10 12.80
C LEU A 627 -9.82 40.62 13.14
N VAL A 628 -9.07 40.07 14.11
CA VAL A 628 -9.31 38.72 14.64
C VAL A 628 -10.66 38.62 15.34
N GLN A 629 -11.01 39.58 16.20
CA GLN A 629 -12.31 39.57 16.86
C GLN A 629 -13.46 39.67 15.86
N ARG A 630 -13.32 40.46 14.80
CA ARG A 630 -14.32 40.53 13.72
C ARG A 630 -14.46 39.19 13.00
N LYS A 631 -13.35 38.52 12.68
CA LYS A 631 -13.37 37.20 12.03
C LYS A 631 -13.95 36.09 12.90
N VAL A 632 -13.70 36.13 14.21
CA VAL A 632 -14.32 35.21 15.18
C VAL A 632 -15.83 35.46 15.25
N ALA A 633 -16.27 36.72 15.33
CA ALA A 633 -17.70 37.04 15.32
C ALA A 633 -18.40 36.63 14.02
N ASP A 634 -17.75 36.81 12.87
CA ASP A 634 -18.25 36.33 11.56
C ASP A 634 -18.39 34.79 11.56
N SER A 635 -17.41 34.06 12.12
CA SER A 635 -17.46 32.60 12.26
C SER A 635 -18.54 32.12 13.22
N ASP A 636 -18.73 32.80 14.35
CA ASP A 636 -19.79 32.46 15.31
C ASP A 636 -21.18 32.70 14.71
N THR A 637 -21.32 33.75 13.89
CA THR A 637 -22.57 34.04 13.16
C THR A 637 -22.86 32.97 12.10
N ALA A 638 -21.83 32.51 11.38
CA ALA A 638 -21.97 31.42 10.42
C ALA A 638 -22.28 30.07 11.12
N ALA A 639 -21.67 29.80 12.27
CA ALA A 639 -21.95 28.61 13.07
C ALA A 639 -23.39 28.62 13.62
N ALA A 640 -23.90 29.77 14.06
CA ALA A 640 -25.28 29.92 14.48
C ALA A 640 -26.27 29.70 13.33
N LEU A 641 -25.97 30.24 12.14
CA LEU A 641 -26.78 30.02 10.93
C LEU A 641 -26.80 28.53 10.51
N LEU A 642 -25.66 27.85 10.58
CA LEU A 642 -25.59 26.41 10.33
C LEU A 642 -26.36 25.62 11.38
N SER A 643 -26.25 25.98 12.67
CA SER A 643 -27.05 25.34 13.73
C SER A 643 -28.54 25.49 13.46
N THR A 644 -29.02 26.65 13.01
CA THR A 644 -30.43 26.83 12.64
C THR A 644 -30.87 26.08 11.37
N ILE A 645 -29.94 25.74 10.48
CA ILE A 645 -30.23 24.89 9.30
C ILE A 645 -30.31 23.41 9.69
N PHE A 646 -29.57 22.99 10.72
CA PHE A 646 -29.56 21.61 11.21
C PHE A 646 -30.50 21.35 12.42
N ASP A 647 -31.05 22.39 13.06
CA ASP A 647 -32.10 22.33 14.08
C ASP A 647 -33.51 22.48 13.45
N GLU A 648 -33.82 21.70 12.42
CA GLU A 648 -35.21 21.37 12.12
C GLU A 648 -35.61 20.12 12.91
N LYS A 649 -36.51 20.36 13.87
CA LYS A 649 -37.17 19.40 14.76
C LYS A 649 -37.37 18.03 14.13
N GLU A 650 -36.91 17.02 14.87
CA GLU A 650 -37.35 15.63 14.85
C GLU A 650 -38.83 15.47 14.44
N THR A 651 -39.07 15.14 13.18
CA THR A 651 -40.34 14.54 12.75
C THR A 651 -40.22 13.02 12.91
N GLY A 652 -40.62 12.57 14.09
CA GLY A 652 -41.02 11.21 14.46
C GLY A 652 -40.56 10.05 13.60
N TYR A 653 -39.43 9.43 13.98
CA TYR A 653 -39.22 8.01 13.67
C TYR A 653 -40.20 7.19 14.50
N ALA A 654 -41.26 6.72 13.85
CA ALA A 654 -42.13 5.69 14.39
C ALA A 654 -41.33 4.41 14.65
N ASN A 655 -41.60 3.81 15.81
CA ASN A 655 -41.11 2.50 16.27
C ASN A 655 -41.12 1.44 15.14
N PRO A 656 -40.08 0.60 14.97
CA PRO A 656 -40.05 -0.37 13.87
C PRO A 656 -41.19 -1.37 14.01
N GLN A 657 -42.09 -1.38 13.03
CA GLN A 657 -42.97 -2.52 12.80
C GLN A 657 -42.13 -3.73 12.35
N PRO A 658 -42.53 -4.96 12.71
CA PRO A 658 -41.85 -6.16 12.21
C PRO A 658 -41.89 -6.17 10.67
N PRO A 659 -40.81 -6.62 10.00
CA PRO A 659 -40.75 -6.62 8.54
C PRO A 659 -41.88 -7.47 7.95
N CYS A 660 -42.60 -6.89 7.00
CA CYS A 660 -43.49 -7.63 6.09
C CYS A 660 -42.67 -8.71 5.37
N PRO A 661 -43.25 -9.87 5.03
CA PRO A 661 -42.50 -10.95 4.40
C PRO A 661 -42.06 -10.53 2.98
N ILE A 662 -40.78 -10.24 2.81
CA ILE A 662 -40.17 -9.97 1.51
C ILE A 662 -39.94 -11.33 0.83
N ARG A 663 -40.52 -11.51 -0.37
CA ARG A 663 -40.27 -12.67 -1.25
C ARG A 663 -38.76 -12.81 -1.48
N GLU A 664 -38.23 -14.03 -1.36
CA GLU A 664 -36.85 -14.35 -1.77
C GLU A 664 -36.69 -14.06 -3.27
N GLN A 665 -36.01 -12.97 -3.60
CA GLN A 665 -35.59 -12.65 -4.97
C GLN A 665 -34.17 -13.18 -5.21
N PRO A 666 -33.86 -13.62 -6.45
CA PRO A 666 -32.54 -14.10 -6.80
C PRO A 666 -31.48 -13.00 -6.62
N ALA A 667 -30.27 -13.39 -6.23
CA ALA A 667 -29.17 -12.46 -6.05
C ALA A 667 -28.68 -11.95 -7.41
N VAL A 668 -28.65 -10.64 -7.58
CA VAL A 668 -28.08 -9.98 -8.78
C VAL A 668 -26.56 -9.85 -8.59
N PRO A 669 -25.73 -10.32 -9.53
CA PRO A 669 -24.28 -10.16 -9.46
C PRO A 669 -23.87 -8.69 -9.32
N GLY A 670 -23.04 -8.36 -8.33
CA GLY A 670 -22.52 -7.00 -8.12
C GLY A 670 -23.40 -6.09 -7.26
N LEU A 671 -24.63 -6.48 -6.91
CA LEU A 671 -25.52 -5.69 -6.05
C LEU A 671 -25.74 -6.34 -4.68
N ASP A 672 -25.84 -5.52 -3.63
CA ASP A 672 -26.31 -6.01 -2.34
C ASP A 672 -27.83 -6.27 -2.36
N ARG A 673 -28.33 -6.87 -1.27
CA ARG A 673 -29.74 -7.29 -1.16
C ARG A 673 -30.73 -6.14 -1.28
N MET A 674 -30.36 -4.94 -0.85
CA MET A 674 -31.25 -3.77 -0.84
C MET A 674 -31.32 -3.16 -2.24
N HIS A 675 -30.17 -3.03 -2.91
CA HIS A 675 -30.10 -2.53 -4.28
C HIS A 675 -30.68 -3.53 -5.30
N GLY A 676 -30.49 -4.84 -5.10
CA GLY A 676 -31.12 -5.88 -5.93
C GLY A 676 -32.66 -5.86 -5.83
N ALA A 677 -33.20 -5.65 -4.63
CA ALA A 677 -34.65 -5.51 -4.43
C ALA A 677 -35.20 -4.24 -5.09
N LEU A 678 -34.44 -3.13 -5.02
CA LEU A 678 -34.78 -1.89 -5.72
C LEU A 678 -34.76 -2.08 -7.25
N LEU A 679 -33.74 -2.78 -7.80
CA LEU A 679 -33.63 -3.06 -9.23
C LEU A 679 -34.83 -3.87 -9.76
N HIS A 680 -35.26 -4.89 -9.01
CA HIS A 680 -36.46 -5.65 -9.36
C HIS A 680 -37.73 -4.80 -9.34
N ALA A 681 -37.86 -3.87 -8.39
CA ALA A 681 -39.02 -2.97 -8.30
C ALA A 681 -39.03 -1.93 -9.44
N LEU A 682 -37.86 -1.47 -9.90
CA LEU A 682 -37.75 -0.56 -11.03
C LEU A 682 -38.27 -1.18 -12.34
N GLY A 683 -38.11 -2.50 -12.49
CA GLY A 683 -38.61 -3.26 -13.64
C GLY A 683 -40.13 -3.34 -13.79
N GLU A 684 -40.92 -2.84 -12.83
CA GLU A 684 -42.38 -2.84 -12.92
C GLU A 684 -42.91 -1.74 -13.85
N ARG A 685 -42.13 -0.68 -14.11
CA ARG A 685 -42.51 0.46 -14.95
C ARG A 685 -41.34 0.89 -15.85
N PRO A 686 -41.60 1.23 -17.13
CA PRO A 686 -40.55 1.63 -18.07
C PRO A 686 -39.97 3.03 -17.81
N ALA A 687 -40.63 3.85 -16.98
CA ALA A 687 -40.16 5.18 -16.63
C ALA A 687 -40.68 5.63 -15.25
N TRP A 688 -39.83 6.36 -14.55
CA TRP A 688 -40.05 6.90 -13.21
C TRP A 688 -39.73 8.39 -13.16
N SER A 689 -40.52 9.20 -12.47
CA SER A 689 -40.09 10.56 -12.13
C SER A 689 -39.05 10.53 -10.99
N ARG A 690 -38.20 11.56 -10.89
CA ARG A 690 -37.18 11.62 -9.83
C ARG A 690 -37.78 11.50 -8.41
N ALA A 691 -38.90 12.17 -8.16
CA ALA A 691 -39.59 12.09 -6.86
C ALA A 691 -40.15 10.68 -6.55
N GLU A 692 -40.64 9.95 -7.57
CA GLU A 692 -41.10 8.57 -7.37
C GLU A 692 -39.93 7.62 -7.11
N PHE A 693 -38.80 7.82 -7.81
CA PHE A 693 -37.57 7.05 -7.59
C PHE A 693 -37.00 7.28 -6.18
N ASP A 694 -36.96 8.53 -5.71
CA ASP A 694 -36.45 8.86 -4.38
C ASP A 694 -37.31 8.20 -3.29
N ALA A 695 -38.63 8.20 -3.45
CA ALA A 695 -39.56 7.51 -2.56
C ALA A 695 -39.37 5.98 -2.59
N LEU A 696 -39.08 5.40 -3.76
CA LEU A 696 -38.82 3.98 -3.93
C LEU A 696 -37.49 3.58 -3.25
N ALA A 697 -36.42 4.32 -3.50
CA ALA A 697 -35.12 4.13 -2.86
C ALA A 697 -35.23 4.20 -1.33
N ALA A 698 -35.97 5.19 -0.80
CA ALA A 698 -36.23 5.31 0.63
C ALA A 698 -37.02 4.11 1.20
N ALA A 699 -38.01 3.59 0.46
CA ALA A 699 -38.76 2.40 0.86
C ALA A 699 -37.89 1.13 0.94
N HIS A 700 -36.83 1.07 0.13
CA HIS A 700 -35.83 0.00 0.16
C HIS A 700 -34.65 0.29 1.10
N GLY A 701 -34.66 1.41 1.83
CA GLY A 701 -33.66 1.78 2.83
C GLY A 701 -32.31 2.24 2.26
N VAL A 702 -32.28 2.67 0.99
CA VAL A 702 -31.08 3.16 0.30
C VAL A 702 -31.19 4.65 -0.02
N LEU A 703 -30.06 5.35 -0.06
CA LEU A 703 -30.01 6.77 -0.43
C LEU A 703 -30.24 6.92 -1.94
N PRO A 704 -31.14 7.79 -2.42
CA PRO A 704 -31.53 7.82 -3.84
C PRO A 704 -30.36 8.05 -4.81
N ASP A 705 -29.56 9.09 -4.59
CA ASP A 705 -28.46 9.42 -5.50
C ASP A 705 -27.40 8.31 -5.53
N GLY A 706 -27.05 7.78 -4.35
CA GLY A 706 -26.12 6.66 -4.24
C GLY A 706 -26.67 5.36 -4.85
N ALA A 707 -27.98 5.12 -4.74
CA ALA A 707 -28.61 3.96 -5.34
C ALA A 707 -28.63 4.05 -6.87
N LEU A 708 -28.88 5.24 -7.44
CA LEU A 708 -28.83 5.46 -8.87
C LEU A 708 -27.43 5.19 -9.43
N ASP A 709 -26.40 5.71 -8.77
CA ASP A 709 -25.00 5.48 -9.15
C ASP A 709 -24.63 3.99 -9.09
N VAL A 710 -24.97 3.32 -7.99
CA VAL A 710 -24.67 1.89 -7.79
C VAL A 710 -25.38 1.00 -8.80
N LEU A 711 -26.64 1.28 -9.13
CA LEU A 711 -27.39 0.51 -10.13
C LEU A 711 -26.85 0.71 -11.54
N ASN A 712 -26.49 1.95 -11.90
CA ASN A 712 -25.91 2.26 -13.21
C ASN A 712 -24.48 1.74 -13.35
N GLU A 713 -23.67 1.78 -12.29
CA GLU A 713 -22.33 1.20 -12.28
C GLU A 713 -22.40 -0.32 -12.45
N ALA A 714 -23.29 -0.99 -11.72
CA ALA A 714 -23.52 -2.43 -11.87
C ALA A 714 -24.02 -2.80 -13.28
N ALA A 715 -24.88 -1.97 -13.88
CA ALA A 715 -25.34 -2.14 -15.24
C ALA A 715 -24.21 -2.01 -16.27
N ILE A 716 -23.41 -0.96 -16.17
CA ILE A 716 -22.29 -0.70 -17.08
C ILE A 716 -21.23 -1.82 -16.99
N ASP A 717 -20.98 -2.36 -15.80
CA ASP A 717 -20.03 -3.44 -15.60
C ASP A 717 -20.45 -4.75 -16.29
N VAL A 718 -21.76 -5.00 -16.43
CA VAL A 718 -22.30 -6.23 -17.03
C VAL A 718 -22.60 -6.06 -18.52
N THR A 719 -23.28 -4.98 -18.89
CA THR A 719 -23.84 -4.78 -20.24
C THR A 719 -23.14 -3.68 -21.05
N GLY A 720 -22.30 -2.85 -20.39
CA GLY A 720 -21.66 -1.69 -21.00
C GLY A 720 -22.55 -0.45 -21.13
N ALA A 721 -23.77 -0.48 -20.59
CA ALA A 721 -24.74 0.63 -20.62
C ALA A 721 -25.45 0.81 -19.26
N PRO A 722 -25.85 2.04 -18.88
CA PRO A 722 -26.62 2.28 -17.65
C PRO A 722 -28.03 1.69 -17.73
N VAL A 723 -28.62 1.34 -16.59
CA VAL A 723 -29.98 0.81 -16.52
C VAL A 723 -31.04 1.92 -16.38
N LEU A 724 -30.66 3.07 -15.83
CA LEU A 724 -31.48 4.27 -15.70
C LEU A 724 -30.84 5.45 -16.42
N GLU A 725 -31.57 6.06 -17.36
CA GLU A 725 -31.13 7.25 -18.10
C GLU A 725 -32.08 8.44 -17.92
N GLY A 726 -31.51 9.64 -17.78
CA GLY A 726 -32.25 10.91 -17.67
C GLY A 726 -32.13 11.59 -16.31
N ASP A 727 -32.39 12.89 -16.26
CA ASP A 727 -32.25 13.69 -15.02
C ASP A 727 -33.59 13.92 -14.31
N THR A 728 -34.63 14.27 -15.09
CA THR A 728 -35.97 14.61 -14.57
C THR A 728 -36.95 13.43 -14.62
N MET A 729 -36.83 12.61 -15.68
CA MET A 729 -37.57 11.38 -15.90
C MET A 729 -36.54 10.30 -16.18
N LEU A 730 -36.51 9.28 -15.33
CA LEU A 730 -35.61 8.14 -15.41
C LEU A 730 -36.26 7.07 -16.28
N ALA A 731 -35.74 6.87 -17.49
CA ALA A 731 -36.14 5.78 -18.36
C ALA A 731 -35.38 4.51 -17.96
N VAL A 732 -36.10 3.39 -17.85
CA VAL A 732 -35.52 2.07 -17.57
C VAL A 732 -35.17 1.41 -18.89
N ALA A 733 -33.90 1.05 -19.07
CA ALA A 733 -33.45 0.30 -20.24
C ALA A 733 -33.81 -1.19 -20.08
N ASP A 734 -34.94 -1.62 -20.65
CA ASP A 734 -35.50 -2.97 -20.49
C ASP A 734 -34.52 -4.08 -20.95
N ASP A 735 -33.72 -3.83 -21.98
CA ASP A 735 -32.69 -4.75 -22.47
C ASP A 735 -31.56 -4.95 -21.46
N VAL A 736 -31.07 -3.85 -20.88
CA VAL A 736 -30.05 -3.85 -19.82
C VAL A 736 -30.59 -4.48 -18.53
N LEU A 737 -31.83 -4.18 -18.17
CA LEU A 737 -32.48 -4.73 -16.99
C LEU A 737 -32.66 -6.25 -17.10
N LEU A 738 -33.09 -6.76 -18.26
CA LEU A 738 -33.26 -8.20 -18.47
C LEU A 738 -31.92 -8.94 -18.34
N GLU A 739 -30.85 -8.39 -18.89
CA GLU A 739 -29.50 -8.96 -18.82
C GLU A 739 -28.92 -8.94 -17.39
N LEU A 740 -29.26 -7.93 -16.58
CA LEU A 740 -28.91 -7.87 -15.16
C LEU A 740 -29.67 -8.89 -14.29
N LEU A 741 -30.89 -9.26 -14.70
CA LEU A 741 -31.76 -10.17 -13.95
C LEU A 741 -31.68 -11.63 -14.42
N THR A 742 -30.80 -11.94 -15.37
CA THR A 742 -30.52 -13.31 -15.84
C THR A 742 -29.37 -13.95 -15.09
#